data_AF-A0A7E5VLW6-F1
#
_entry.id   AF-A0A7E5VLW6-F1
#
_cell.length_a   1.000
_cell.length_b   1.000
_cell.length_c   1.000
_cell.angle_alpha   90.00
_cell.angle_beta   90.00
_cell.angle_gamma   90.00
#
_symmetry.space_group_name_H-M   'P 1'
#
loop_
_entity.id
_entity.type
_entity.pdbx_description
1 polymer ?
#
loop_
_entity_poly.entity_id
_entity_poly.type
_entity_poly.pdbx_seq_one_letter_code
_entity_poly.pdbx_strand_id
1 'polypeptide(L)'
;MHKKSTEVLSSARSSSDVGNQFSYKRYFINNLDSYHGAYMLKEVSKVLEKNNASTKDTSQSLLGEDIMPVSPPPPEQPFEIIGTVINENLKTIDHVARIIPTAECIPQMLTCGTVILDVSYDREQLRIASEYIKVLKELLEKQAPPPKSSGDPDEPATSGTAGGIGENKKRYLILISTVMTWACTKPLDPDTPEMPFIETDFRKRKPHPNYKMHFDIENEVIGIARKYRYYIGALVVAAGVTYGGKEDVLFYWFQKSWECEPVLPILGRGNNIVPLINVYDLAQIVYNLVLDFPRKLYILAVEQNVTKQREIVKPLGRQVGSGMFKCIPPEDAFLIPELDQRIYDLMTLNLSMEPTFIVETMGLQWVSELTFAENIPVLMKQFKKERGLKPFKIVIYGPPIAGKTTLAKSICEAYGLVYISPETVAQDMLEDLTWRVHHWEVGEIAALGIVSPEEEDLGLADDDDEFGEEDLQEAAKQTLAILQSGRLLNDEEILGYLRQKMLSRDALNRGWVLDGYPTSLIQCAALFEKGEEQDSEAGEETTEEPFDEDVDLYNNVLRKMLPDIVVYLDATDDFICEKAMRQPEGDARLDEETILKRLSEFRAVDTRESTPLNFFDELDIHPLVVNVKDHGDYSMKIAYSAVALRMGRPCRYGKLMALIEAAEKKEKEELETLRAREEKILKQLEAKLKEEREEKMEYWTELYAIMREEEEAALAAAGEPMRNYLVHHIFPTLTPALLEVAKLRPEDPIDFLVFTYFIWCSSGGTPV
;
A
#
# COMPACT_ATOMS: atom_id res chain seq x y z
N MET A 1 -54.30 -2.90 7.57
CA MET A 1 -54.37 -3.63 6.29
C MET A 1 -53.36 -3.01 5.33
N HIS A 2 -52.17 -3.57 5.20
CA HIS A 2 -51.29 -3.35 4.05
C HIS A 2 -50.42 -4.60 3.90
N LYS A 3 -50.58 -5.27 2.76
CA LYS A 3 -49.85 -6.50 2.39
C LYS A 3 -48.42 -6.16 1.99
N LYS A 4 -47.47 -6.88 2.59
CA LYS A 4 -46.11 -7.07 2.09
C LYS A 4 -46.16 -7.86 0.78
N SER A 5 -45.46 -7.39 -0.24
CA SER A 5 -45.08 -8.18 -1.42
C SER A 5 -43.57 -8.36 -1.39
N THR A 6 -43.16 -9.60 -1.16
CA THR A 6 -41.82 -10.15 -1.37
C THR A 6 -41.58 -10.32 -2.87
N GLU A 7 -40.66 -9.57 -3.45
CA GLU A 7 -40.11 -9.87 -4.79
C GLU A 7 -38.94 -10.83 -4.64
N VAL A 8 -39.16 -12.04 -5.16
CA VAL A 8 -38.19 -13.11 -5.33
C VAL A 8 -37.35 -12.76 -6.57
N LEU A 9 -36.04 -12.56 -6.39
CA LEU A 9 -35.07 -12.47 -7.48
C LEU A 9 -35.10 -13.77 -8.30
N SER A 10 -35.48 -13.67 -9.57
CA SER A 10 -35.55 -14.78 -10.52
C SER A 10 -34.15 -15.22 -10.96
N SER A 11 -33.55 -16.16 -10.23
CA SER A 11 -32.27 -16.82 -10.55
C SER A 11 -32.44 -18.01 -11.51
N ALA A 12 -33.07 -17.80 -12.67
CA ALA A 12 -33.32 -18.88 -13.63
C ALA A 12 -33.14 -18.42 -15.08
N ARG A 13 -31.92 -17.99 -15.45
CA ARG A 13 -31.43 -18.24 -16.81
C ARG A 13 -30.77 -19.62 -16.80
N SER A 14 -31.31 -20.53 -17.59
CA SER A 14 -30.96 -21.96 -17.59
C SER A 14 -29.47 -22.21 -17.83
N SER A 15 -28.86 -23.08 -17.02
CA SER A 15 -27.48 -23.57 -17.18
C SER A 15 -27.17 -24.20 -18.56
N SER A 16 -28.20 -24.45 -19.37
CA SER A 16 -28.09 -24.97 -20.74
C SER A 16 -27.62 -23.92 -21.76
N ASP A 17 -27.83 -22.62 -21.55
CA ASP A 17 -27.44 -21.58 -22.52
C ASP A 17 -25.94 -21.22 -22.45
N VAL A 18 -25.32 -21.35 -21.27
CA VAL A 18 -23.89 -21.01 -21.07
C VAL A 18 -22.96 -22.03 -21.76
N GLY A 19 -23.41 -23.28 -21.93
CA GLY A 19 -22.67 -24.31 -22.66
C GLY A 19 -22.41 -23.99 -24.13
N ASN A 20 -23.24 -23.12 -24.74
CA ASN A 20 -23.07 -22.66 -26.12
C ASN A 20 -22.05 -21.51 -26.28
N GLN A 21 -21.55 -20.94 -25.17
CA GLN A 21 -20.58 -19.83 -25.17
C GLN A 21 -19.17 -20.25 -24.71
N PHE A 22 -18.95 -21.54 -24.49
CA PHE A 22 -17.64 -22.08 -24.10
C PHE A 22 -16.59 -21.86 -25.21
N SER A 23 -15.41 -21.38 -24.81
CA SER A 23 -14.25 -21.28 -25.69
C SER A 23 -13.00 -21.81 -24.98
N TYR A 24 -12.35 -22.82 -25.58
CA TYR A 24 -11.08 -23.33 -25.08
C TYR A 24 -9.93 -22.30 -25.19
N LYS A 25 -10.12 -21.25 -26.00
CA LYS A 25 -9.16 -20.15 -26.21
C LYS A 25 -9.29 -19.02 -25.17
N ARG A 26 -10.24 -19.12 -24.24
CA ARG A 26 -10.50 -18.11 -23.19
C ARG A 26 -9.90 -18.54 -21.86
N TYR A 27 -9.07 -17.69 -21.28
CA TYR A 27 -8.46 -17.86 -19.96
C TYR A 27 -9.13 -16.94 -18.95
N PHE A 28 -9.39 -17.44 -17.75
CA PHE A 28 -9.81 -16.64 -16.61
C PHE A 28 -8.74 -16.61 -15.54
N ILE A 29 -8.44 -15.44 -14.99
CA ILE A 29 -7.58 -15.24 -13.81
C ILE A 29 -8.31 -14.31 -12.85
N ASN A 30 -8.45 -14.68 -11.58
CA ASN A 30 -9.02 -13.77 -10.58
C ASN A 30 -7.98 -12.75 -10.09
N ASN A 31 -8.44 -11.56 -9.73
CA ASN A 31 -7.66 -10.47 -9.13
C ASN A 31 -6.37 -10.15 -9.90
N LEU A 32 -6.49 -9.79 -11.18
CA LEU A 32 -5.39 -9.51 -12.11
C LEU A 32 -4.42 -8.41 -11.65
N ASP A 33 -4.87 -7.49 -10.80
CA ASP A 33 -4.10 -6.38 -10.21
C ASP A 33 -3.55 -6.70 -8.81
N SER A 34 -3.82 -7.90 -8.29
CA SER A 34 -3.20 -8.39 -7.05
C SER A 34 -1.71 -8.64 -7.23
N TYR A 35 -1.01 -8.86 -6.11
CA TYR A 35 0.40 -9.22 -6.11
C TYR A 35 0.68 -10.43 -7.02
N HIS A 36 0.07 -11.60 -6.77
CA HIS A 36 0.26 -12.77 -7.64
C HIS A 36 -0.36 -12.58 -9.02
N GLY A 37 -1.57 -12.00 -9.10
CA GLY A 37 -2.32 -11.82 -10.34
C GLY A 37 -1.55 -11.04 -11.39
N ALA A 38 -0.83 -9.99 -11.00
CA ALA A 38 -0.03 -9.19 -11.93
C ALA A 38 1.13 -9.98 -12.55
N TYR A 39 1.82 -10.80 -11.75
CA TYR A 39 2.91 -11.66 -12.22
C TYR A 39 2.38 -12.80 -13.09
N MET A 40 1.32 -13.46 -12.66
CA MET A 40 0.66 -14.50 -13.45
C MET A 40 0.15 -13.97 -14.80
N LEU A 41 -0.49 -12.80 -14.82
CA LEU A 41 -0.97 -12.18 -16.05
C LEU A 41 0.20 -11.93 -17.02
N LYS A 42 1.32 -11.40 -16.52
CA LYS A 42 2.51 -11.10 -17.33
C LYS A 42 3.11 -12.36 -17.97
N GLU A 43 3.10 -13.49 -17.26
CA GLU A 43 3.61 -14.75 -17.78
C GLU A 43 2.60 -15.44 -18.70
N VAL A 44 1.33 -15.52 -18.31
CA VAL A 44 0.25 -16.15 -19.09
C VAL A 44 -0.06 -15.38 -20.38
N SER A 45 0.15 -14.06 -20.43
CA SER A 45 -0.01 -13.28 -21.66
C SER A 45 0.91 -13.74 -22.80
N LYS A 46 2.07 -14.34 -22.49
CA LYS A 46 2.98 -14.93 -23.48
C LYS A 46 2.33 -16.07 -24.28
N VAL A 47 1.31 -16.72 -23.70
CA VAL A 47 0.50 -17.74 -24.41
C VAL A 47 -0.25 -17.12 -25.58
N LEU A 48 -0.74 -15.88 -25.44
CA LEU A 48 -1.41 -15.15 -26.52
C LEU A 48 -0.45 -14.90 -27.68
N GLU A 49 0.78 -14.50 -27.40
CA GLU A 49 1.82 -14.23 -28.41
C GLU A 49 2.22 -15.49 -29.16
N LYS A 50 2.49 -16.58 -28.43
CA LYS A 50 2.89 -17.88 -29.00
C LYS A 50 1.81 -18.44 -29.92
N ASN A 51 0.55 -18.39 -29.50
CA ASN A 51 -0.56 -18.91 -30.28
C ASN A 51 -0.88 -18.04 -31.51
N ASN A 52 -0.70 -16.72 -31.41
CA ASN A 52 -0.85 -15.82 -32.56
C ASN A 52 0.27 -15.98 -33.61
N ALA A 53 1.49 -16.34 -33.19
CA ALA A 53 2.59 -16.66 -34.09
C ALA A 53 2.33 -17.97 -34.86
N SER A 54 1.85 -19.01 -34.17
CA SER A 54 1.50 -20.30 -34.79
C SER A 54 0.43 -20.19 -35.88
N THR A 55 -0.53 -19.27 -35.77
CA THR A 55 -1.56 -19.04 -36.79
C THR A 55 -1.06 -18.37 -38.08
N LYS A 56 0.11 -17.70 -38.06
CA LYS A 56 0.67 -17.06 -39.27
C LYS A 56 1.42 -18.04 -40.18
N ASP A 57 2.10 -19.04 -39.61
CA ASP A 57 2.91 -20.00 -40.37
C ASP A 57 2.08 -21.03 -41.16
N THR A 58 0.81 -21.26 -40.79
CA THR A 58 -0.05 -22.24 -41.49
C THR A 58 -0.68 -21.68 -42.78
N SER A 59 -0.61 -20.36 -43.01
CA SER A 59 -1.21 -19.68 -44.18
C SER A 59 -0.29 -19.61 -45.41
N GLN A 60 0.93 -20.15 -45.38
CA GLN A 60 1.86 -20.15 -46.51
C GLN A 60 2.24 -21.57 -46.97
N SER A 61 1.28 -22.41 -47.33
CA SER A 61 1.54 -23.43 -48.35
C SER A 61 0.22 -23.96 -48.90
N LEU A 62 0.16 -24.06 -50.24
CA LEU A 62 -0.84 -24.73 -51.12
C LEU A 62 -1.39 -23.77 -52.18
N LEU A 63 -0.57 -23.54 -53.22
CA LEU A 63 -1.04 -23.19 -54.55
C LEU A 63 -1.31 -24.50 -55.30
N GLY A 64 -2.58 -24.80 -55.55
CA GLY A 64 -3.05 -25.90 -56.39
C GLY A 64 -4.50 -25.63 -56.79
N GLU A 65 -4.76 -25.64 -58.09
CA GLU A 65 -5.96 -25.17 -58.77
C GLU A 65 -7.24 -25.97 -58.46
N ASP A 66 -8.39 -25.32 -58.68
CA ASP A 66 -9.77 -25.82 -58.80
C ASP A 66 -10.53 -26.30 -57.55
N ILE A 67 -11.10 -25.37 -56.77
CA ILE A 67 -12.32 -25.61 -55.96
C ILE A 67 -13.23 -24.35 -55.94
N MET A 68 -14.54 -24.58 -56.13
CA MET A 68 -15.65 -23.61 -56.05
C MET A 68 -15.64 -22.74 -54.78
N PRO A 69 -16.27 -21.54 -54.76
CA PRO A 69 -16.21 -20.65 -53.61
C PRO A 69 -16.95 -21.24 -52.41
N VAL A 70 -16.19 -21.86 -51.50
CA VAL A 70 -16.64 -22.13 -50.13
C VAL A 70 -16.67 -20.78 -49.41
N SER A 71 -17.79 -20.48 -48.77
CA SER A 71 -17.92 -19.31 -47.88
C SER A 71 -16.72 -19.24 -46.94
N PRO A 72 -16.13 -18.05 -46.69
CA PRO A 72 -14.97 -17.95 -45.80
C PRO A 72 -15.33 -18.60 -44.46
N PRO A 73 -14.44 -19.45 -43.89
CA PRO A 73 -14.66 -19.96 -42.55
C PRO A 73 -14.87 -18.77 -41.60
N PRO A 74 -15.77 -18.91 -40.60
CA PRO A 74 -15.97 -17.84 -39.62
C PRO A 74 -14.62 -17.44 -39.03
N PRO A 75 -14.36 -16.13 -38.82
CA PRO A 75 -13.08 -15.67 -38.31
C PRO A 75 -12.74 -16.42 -37.02
N GLU A 76 -11.57 -17.05 -36.97
CA GLU A 76 -11.14 -17.77 -35.78
C GLU A 76 -11.14 -16.82 -34.59
N GLN A 77 -11.83 -17.22 -33.51
CA GLN A 77 -11.79 -16.44 -32.27
C GLN A 77 -10.34 -16.39 -31.77
N PRO A 78 -9.82 -15.19 -31.41
CA PRO A 78 -8.48 -15.08 -30.84
C PRO A 78 -8.45 -15.66 -29.43
N PHE A 79 -7.25 -15.99 -28.96
CA PHE A 79 -7.06 -16.25 -27.54
C PHE A 79 -7.28 -14.97 -26.75
N GLU A 80 -7.97 -15.08 -25.61
CA GLU A 80 -8.31 -13.93 -24.78
C GLU A 80 -8.16 -14.25 -23.29
N ILE A 81 -7.67 -13.27 -22.53
CA ILE A 81 -7.61 -13.31 -21.06
C ILE A 81 -8.70 -12.40 -20.53
N ILE A 82 -9.52 -12.93 -19.63
CA ILE A 82 -10.51 -12.17 -18.86
C ILE A 82 -10.27 -12.40 -17.38
N GLY A 83 -10.77 -11.52 -16.52
CA GLY A 83 -10.55 -11.69 -15.08
C GLY A 83 -11.20 -10.63 -14.22
N THR A 84 -11.10 -10.79 -12.91
CA THR A 84 -11.53 -9.79 -11.93
C THR A 84 -10.35 -8.92 -11.51
N VAL A 85 -10.64 -7.81 -10.81
CA VAL A 85 -9.65 -6.93 -10.19
C VAL A 85 -10.08 -6.59 -8.77
N ILE A 86 -9.12 -6.28 -7.90
CA ILE A 86 -9.34 -5.77 -6.55
C ILE A 86 -9.81 -4.32 -6.63
N ASN A 87 -9.15 -3.49 -7.46
CA ASN A 87 -9.53 -2.10 -7.64
C ASN A 87 -10.63 -1.97 -8.70
N GLU A 88 -11.88 -1.87 -8.27
CA GLU A 88 -13.05 -1.72 -9.16
C GLU A 88 -13.01 -0.46 -10.06
N ASN A 89 -12.19 0.55 -9.72
CA ASN A 89 -12.03 1.74 -10.56
C ASN A 89 -11.19 1.48 -11.82
N LEU A 90 -10.49 0.34 -11.88
CA LEU A 90 -9.57 0.01 -12.95
C LEU A 90 -10.36 -0.54 -14.15
N LYS A 91 -10.33 0.19 -15.28
CA LYS A 91 -11.15 -0.11 -16.46
C LYS A 91 -10.46 -0.97 -17.52
N THR A 92 -9.13 -0.92 -17.58
CA THR A 92 -8.33 -1.60 -18.61
C THR A 92 -6.99 -2.05 -18.02
N ILE A 93 -6.55 -3.25 -18.36
CA ILE A 93 -5.20 -3.77 -18.10
C ILE A 93 -4.62 -4.24 -19.43
N ASP A 94 -3.31 -4.05 -19.62
CA ASP A 94 -2.63 -4.53 -20.82
C ASP A 94 -2.77 -6.06 -20.97
N HIS A 95 -2.91 -6.53 -22.21
CA HIS A 95 -3.16 -7.94 -22.55
C HIS A 95 -4.44 -8.58 -21.94
N VAL A 96 -5.33 -7.81 -21.32
CA VAL A 96 -6.61 -8.29 -20.79
C VAL A 96 -7.76 -7.83 -21.69
N ALA A 97 -8.51 -8.78 -22.23
CA ALA A 97 -9.62 -8.50 -23.13
C ALA A 97 -10.82 -7.87 -22.40
N ARG A 98 -11.11 -8.33 -21.18
CA ARG A 98 -12.24 -7.80 -20.39
C ARG A 98 -12.05 -8.02 -18.89
N ILE A 99 -12.26 -6.94 -18.13
CA ILE A 99 -12.39 -6.98 -16.68
C ILE A 99 -13.85 -7.29 -16.34
N ILE A 100 -14.06 -8.31 -15.52
CA ILE A 100 -15.37 -8.81 -15.11
C ILE A 100 -15.64 -8.32 -13.68
N PRO A 101 -16.80 -7.71 -13.41
CA PRO A 101 -17.22 -7.45 -12.04
C PRO A 101 -17.30 -8.74 -11.23
N THR A 102 -16.83 -8.70 -9.99
CA THR A 102 -16.79 -9.87 -9.09
C THR A 102 -18.18 -10.53 -8.93
N ALA A 103 -19.26 -9.75 -8.92
CA ALA A 103 -20.63 -10.27 -8.84
C ALA A 103 -21.07 -11.11 -10.06
N GLU A 104 -20.43 -10.93 -11.22
CA GLU A 104 -20.79 -11.59 -12.49
C GLU A 104 -19.74 -12.60 -12.95
N CYS A 105 -18.72 -12.87 -12.14
CA CYS A 105 -17.55 -13.64 -12.58
C CYS A 105 -17.86 -15.14 -12.80
N ILE A 106 -18.73 -15.75 -11.99
CA ILE A 106 -19.01 -17.20 -12.04
C ILE A 106 -19.58 -17.65 -13.40
N PRO A 107 -20.63 -17.02 -13.96
CA PRO A 107 -21.10 -17.35 -15.31
C PRO A 107 -20.00 -17.21 -16.37
N GLN A 108 -19.12 -16.20 -16.25
CA GLN A 108 -18.04 -15.97 -17.20
C GLN A 108 -16.95 -17.05 -17.09
N MET A 109 -16.58 -17.48 -15.88
CA MET A 109 -15.64 -18.60 -15.68
C MET A 109 -16.11 -19.88 -16.36
N LEU A 110 -17.42 -20.18 -16.33
CA LEU A 110 -17.99 -21.36 -17.01
C LEU A 110 -17.88 -21.29 -18.54
N THR A 111 -17.58 -20.13 -19.12
CA THR A 111 -17.32 -20.00 -20.55
C THR A 111 -15.86 -20.22 -20.94
N CYS A 112 -14.95 -20.30 -19.96
CA CYS A 112 -13.52 -20.38 -20.19
C CYS A 112 -13.02 -21.82 -20.37
N GLY A 113 -11.98 -21.96 -21.20
CA GLY A 113 -11.20 -23.18 -21.39
C GLY A 113 -10.36 -23.50 -20.18
N THR A 114 -9.63 -22.49 -19.70
CA THR A 114 -8.75 -22.59 -18.53
C THR A 114 -9.14 -21.53 -17.52
N VAL A 115 -9.32 -21.95 -16.26
CA VAL A 115 -9.60 -21.08 -15.13
C VAL A 115 -8.47 -21.22 -14.13
N ILE A 116 -7.80 -20.11 -13.81
CA ILE A 116 -6.76 -19.99 -12.80
C ILE A 116 -7.38 -19.23 -11.63
N LEU A 117 -7.51 -19.90 -10.48
CA LEU A 117 -8.05 -19.32 -9.26
C LEU A 117 -6.98 -19.31 -8.20
N ASP A 118 -6.56 -18.12 -7.81
CA ASP A 118 -5.73 -17.92 -6.64
C ASP A 118 -6.59 -17.59 -5.41
N VAL A 119 -6.52 -18.48 -4.43
CA VAL A 119 -7.18 -18.33 -3.12
C VAL A 119 -6.19 -18.27 -1.96
N SER A 120 -4.88 -18.21 -2.25
CA SER A 120 -3.81 -18.14 -1.25
C SER A 120 -3.82 -16.82 -0.47
N TYR A 121 -4.27 -15.74 -1.09
CA TYR A 121 -4.15 -14.37 -0.57
C TYR A 121 -5.46 -13.80 0.02
N ASP A 122 -6.58 -13.87 -0.71
CA ASP A 122 -7.84 -13.18 -0.36
C ASP A 122 -8.96 -14.17 0.03
N ARG A 123 -9.50 -13.99 1.25
CA ARG A 123 -10.55 -14.85 1.80
C ARG A 123 -11.88 -14.75 1.05
N GLU A 124 -12.17 -13.62 0.41
CA GLU A 124 -13.41 -13.50 -0.36
C GLU A 124 -13.34 -14.36 -1.64
N GLN A 125 -12.14 -14.55 -2.19
CA GLN A 125 -11.92 -15.47 -3.32
C GLN A 125 -12.24 -16.92 -2.95
N LEU A 126 -12.08 -17.34 -1.69
CA LEU A 126 -12.47 -18.68 -1.25
C LEU A 126 -13.97 -18.92 -1.44
N ARG A 127 -14.80 -17.92 -1.11
CA ARG A 127 -16.27 -18.02 -1.26
C ARG A 127 -16.65 -18.15 -2.72
N ILE A 128 -16.08 -17.29 -3.56
CA ILE A 128 -16.31 -17.29 -5.01
C ILE A 128 -15.84 -18.61 -5.63
N ALA A 129 -14.65 -19.10 -5.27
CA ALA A 129 -14.12 -20.37 -5.75
C ALA A 129 -15.02 -21.55 -5.33
N SER A 130 -15.49 -21.57 -4.08
CA SER A 130 -16.41 -22.60 -3.58
C SER A 130 -17.73 -22.61 -4.37
N GLU A 131 -18.31 -21.44 -4.62
CA GLU A 131 -19.55 -21.32 -5.40
C GLU A 131 -19.33 -21.73 -6.87
N TYR A 132 -18.24 -21.28 -7.49
CA TYR A 132 -17.86 -21.68 -8.84
C TYR A 132 -17.70 -23.21 -8.95
N ILE A 133 -16.98 -23.84 -8.02
CA ILE A 133 -16.77 -25.29 -8.00
C ILE A 133 -18.09 -26.03 -7.87
N LYS A 134 -19.03 -25.54 -7.03
CA LYS A 134 -20.36 -26.12 -6.90
C LYS A 134 -21.13 -26.08 -8.22
N VAL A 135 -21.18 -24.92 -8.88
CA VAL A 135 -21.88 -24.77 -10.17
C VAL A 135 -21.20 -25.58 -11.28
N LEU A 136 -19.87 -25.62 -11.29
CA LEU A 136 -19.08 -26.42 -12.22
C LEU A 136 -19.40 -27.92 -12.07
N LYS A 137 -19.50 -28.41 -10.83
CA LYS A 137 -19.86 -29.80 -10.53
C LYS A 137 -21.25 -30.15 -11.08
N GLU A 138 -22.24 -29.28 -10.89
CA GLU A 138 -23.59 -29.46 -11.45
C GLU A 138 -23.58 -29.50 -12.99
N LEU A 139 -22.76 -28.66 -13.63
CA LEU A 139 -22.59 -28.64 -15.08
C LEU A 139 -21.95 -29.95 -15.58
N LEU A 140 -20.90 -30.44 -14.91
CA LEU A 140 -20.22 -31.68 -15.26
C LEU A 140 -21.11 -32.90 -15.05
N GLU A 141 -21.95 -32.91 -14.01
CA GLU A 141 -22.95 -33.97 -13.77
C GLU A 141 -23.98 -34.06 -14.89
N LYS A 142 -24.43 -32.93 -15.42
CA LYS A 142 -25.34 -32.87 -16.57
C LYS A 142 -24.67 -33.33 -17.87
N GLN A 143 -23.36 -33.15 -18.01
CA GLN A 143 -22.59 -33.56 -19.19
C GLN A 143 -22.16 -35.03 -19.15
N ALA A 144 -21.97 -35.59 -17.96
CA ALA A 144 -21.58 -36.98 -17.77
C ALA A 144 -22.80 -37.92 -18.00
N PRO A 145 -22.65 -39.02 -18.76
CA PRO A 145 -23.72 -40.01 -18.90
C PRO A 145 -24.05 -40.69 -17.56
N PRO A 146 -25.30 -41.14 -17.34
CA PRO A 146 -25.66 -41.81 -16.09
C PRO A 146 -24.84 -43.09 -15.88
N PRO A 147 -24.48 -43.43 -14.62
CA PRO A 147 -23.72 -44.64 -14.34
C PRO A 147 -24.51 -45.86 -14.80
N LYS A 148 -23.90 -46.71 -15.63
CA LYS A 148 -24.47 -48.02 -15.98
C LYS A 148 -24.54 -48.86 -14.69
N SER A 149 -25.74 -49.21 -14.27
CA SER A 149 -25.94 -50.24 -13.26
C SER A 149 -25.55 -51.60 -13.84
N SER A 150 -24.79 -52.38 -13.06
CA SER A 150 -24.33 -53.76 -13.30
C SER A 150 -23.09 -53.96 -14.19
N GLY A 151 -22.02 -54.45 -13.56
CA GLY A 151 -20.78 -54.97 -14.18
C GLY A 151 -19.58 -54.79 -13.25
N ASP A 152 -18.87 -55.88 -12.97
CA ASP A 152 -17.77 -56.03 -11.99
C ASP A 152 -16.66 -54.93 -12.03
N PRO A 153 -15.96 -54.68 -10.90
CA PRO A 153 -14.94 -53.63 -10.81
C PRO A 153 -13.61 -53.90 -11.57
N ASP A 154 -13.38 -55.12 -12.06
CA ASP A 154 -12.05 -55.58 -12.51
C ASP A 154 -11.94 -56.02 -13.99
N GLU A 155 -12.90 -55.70 -14.86
CA GLU A 155 -12.70 -55.90 -16.31
C GLU A 155 -12.04 -54.67 -16.99
N PRO A 156 -10.90 -54.84 -17.69
CA PRO A 156 -10.37 -53.77 -18.52
C PRO A 156 -11.33 -53.55 -19.68
N ALA A 157 -11.90 -52.34 -19.75
CA ALA A 157 -12.78 -51.94 -20.84
C ALA A 157 -12.08 -52.14 -22.19
N THR A 158 -12.40 -53.26 -22.85
CA THR A 158 -11.99 -53.55 -24.22
C THR A 158 -12.73 -52.60 -25.15
N SER A 159 -11.93 -51.84 -25.92
CA SER A 159 -12.25 -51.18 -27.19
C SER A 159 -13.73 -51.17 -27.61
N GLY A 160 -14.52 -50.35 -26.94
CA GLY A 160 -15.83 -49.89 -27.38
C GLY A 160 -15.77 -48.38 -27.43
N THR A 161 -16.03 -47.82 -28.62
CA THR A 161 -16.04 -46.39 -28.97
C THR A 161 -16.90 -45.54 -28.01
N ALA A 162 -16.36 -45.21 -26.84
CA ALA A 162 -16.80 -44.07 -26.06
C ALA A 162 -16.22 -42.82 -26.75
N GLY A 163 -17.06 -42.07 -27.44
CA GLY A 163 -16.66 -40.87 -28.19
C GLY A 163 -15.81 -39.94 -27.34
N GLY A 164 -14.52 -39.86 -27.64
CA GLY A 164 -13.61 -38.91 -27.05
C GLY A 164 -14.10 -37.50 -27.36
N ILE A 165 -14.40 -36.73 -26.33
CA ILE A 165 -14.55 -35.28 -26.46
C ILE A 165 -13.19 -34.77 -26.95
N GLY A 166 -13.11 -34.21 -28.16
CA GLY A 166 -11.86 -33.69 -28.70
C GLY A 166 -11.23 -32.67 -27.75
N GLU A 167 -9.89 -32.54 -27.74
CA GLU A 167 -9.14 -31.67 -26.81
C GLU A 167 -9.71 -30.24 -26.73
N ASN A 168 -10.21 -29.71 -27.86
CA ASN A 168 -10.85 -28.39 -27.97
C ASN A 168 -12.17 -28.22 -27.17
N LYS A 169 -12.63 -29.26 -26.47
CA LYS A 169 -13.82 -29.23 -25.60
C LYS A 169 -13.51 -29.60 -24.14
N LYS A 170 -12.25 -29.89 -23.80
CA LYS A 170 -11.82 -30.18 -22.43
C LYS A 170 -11.56 -28.88 -21.66
N ARG A 171 -11.94 -28.86 -20.37
CA ARG A 171 -11.72 -27.73 -19.46
C ARG A 171 -10.48 -27.94 -18.60
N TYR A 172 -9.90 -26.85 -18.11
CA TYR A 172 -8.78 -26.86 -17.19
C TYR A 172 -9.02 -25.94 -16.00
N LEU A 173 -8.69 -26.42 -14.80
CA LEU A 173 -8.77 -25.66 -13.56
C LEU A 173 -7.44 -25.79 -12.82
N ILE A 174 -6.79 -24.65 -12.59
CA ILE A 174 -5.60 -24.53 -11.75
C ILE A 174 -6.03 -23.76 -10.50
N LEU A 175 -6.11 -24.45 -9.36
CA LEU A 175 -6.35 -23.80 -8.07
C LEU A 175 -5.02 -23.54 -7.38
N ILE A 176 -4.65 -22.28 -7.20
CA ILE A 176 -3.50 -21.87 -6.40
C ILE A 176 -4.00 -21.69 -4.97
N SER A 177 -3.52 -22.56 -4.09
CA SER A 177 -3.80 -22.59 -2.66
C SER A 177 -2.50 -22.34 -1.89
N THR A 178 -2.47 -22.67 -0.60
CA THR A 178 -1.36 -22.39 0.30
C THR A 178 -0.92 -23.65 1.03
N VAL A 179 0.38 -23.75 1.32
CA VAL A 179 0.97 -24.77 2.22
C VAL A 179 0.38 -24.77 3.63
N MET A 180 -0.38 -23.73 4.03
CA MET A 180 -1.10 -23.73 5.32
C MET A 180 -2.12 -24.88 5.45
N THR A 181 -2.52 -25.52 4.35
CA THR A 181 -3.32 -26.75 4.38
C THR A 181 -2.56 -27.99 4.89
N TRP A 182 -1.26 -27.83 5.15
CA TRP A 182 -0.37 -28.81 5.75
C TRP A 182 0.15 -28.42 7.14
N ALA A 183 -0.08 -27.19 7.61
CA ALA A 183 0.56 -26.62 8.79
C ALA A 183 0.49 -27.46 10.08
N CYS A 184 -0.55 -28.28 10.26
CA CYS A 184 -0.71 -29.14 11.43
C CYS A 184 -0.43 -30.62 11.14
N THR A 185 0.23 -30.91 10.02
CA THR A 185 0.62 -32.28 9.65
C THR A 185 1.77 -32.72 10.53
N LYS A 186 1.65 -33.92 11.12
CA LYS A 186 2.76 -34.49 11.89
C LYS A 186 3.87 -34.94 10.94
N PRO A 187 5.15 -34.91 11.37
CA PRO A 187 6.24 -35.44 10.57
C PRO A 187 5.95 -36.86 10.07
N LEU A 188 6.49 -37.19 8.90
CA LEU A 188 6.32 -38.52 8.30
C LEU A 188 6.91 -39.61 9.18
N ASP A 189 8.01 -39.30 9.84
CA ASP A 189 8.71 -40.14 10.80
C ASP A 189 9.02 -39.33 12.08
N PRO A 190 8.53 -39.75 13.26
CA PRO A 190 8.85 -39.09 14.53
C PRO A 190 10.34 -39.06 14.86
N ASP A 191 11.11 -40.04 14.39
CA ASP A 191 12.55 -40.14 14.67
C ASP A 191 13.38 -39.27 13.69
N THR A 192 12.80 -38.87 12.56
CA THR A 192 13.41 -37.97 11.57
C THR A 192 12.44 -36.85 11.17
N PRO A 193 12.18 -35.89 12.08
CA PRO A 193 11.14 -34.88 11.89
C PRO A 193 11.38 -33.92 10.71
N GLU A 194 12.62 -33.82 10.22
CA GLU A 194 13.01 -32.98 9.09
C GLU A 194 12.76 -33.62 7.72
N MET A 195 12.34 -34.90 7.68
CA MET A 195 12.04 -35.60 6.43
C MET A 195 10.99 -34.80 5.62
N PRO A 196 11.31 -34.39 4.38
CA PRO A 196 10.47 -33.49 3.62
C PRO A 196 9.16 -34.16 3.18
N PHE A 197 8.08 -33.39 3.19
CA PHE A 197 6.84 -33.78 2.52
C PHE A 197 6.97 -33.59 1.01
N ILE A 198 6.47 -34.57 0.26
CA ILE A 198 6.36 -34.51 -1.19
C ILE A 198 4.90 -34.55 -1.64
N GLU A 199 4.63 -34.27 -2.91
CA GLU A 199 3.29 -34.17 -3.46
C GLU A 199 2.44 -35.41 -3.18
N THR A 200 3.02 -36.61 -3.18
CA THR A 200 2.26 -37.85 -2.96
C THR A 200 1.67 -37.97 -1.56
N ASP A 201 2.20 -37.24 -0.58
CA ASP A 201 1.77 -37.25 0.81
C ASP A 201 0.52 -36.40 1.07
N PHE A 202 -0.03 -35.72 0.06
CA PHE A 202 -1.16 -34.80 0.25
C PHE A 202 -2.35 -35.42 0.99
N ARG A 203 -2.53 -36.74 0.94
CA ARG A 203 -3.62 -37.43 1.65
C ARG A 203 -3.45 -37.46 3.17
N LYS A 204 -2.23 -37.25 3.67
CA LYS A 204 -1.87 -37.25 5.10
C LYS A 204 -1.97 -35.84 5.72
N ARG A 205 -2.12 -34.80 4.88
CA ARG A 205 -2.05 -33.41 5.31
C ARG A 205 -3.15 -33.03 6.30
N LYS A 206 -2.82 -32.14 7.22
CA LYS A 206 -3.75 -31.53 8.17
C LYS A 206 -3.62 -30.01 8.13
N PRO A 207 -4.73 -29.30 7.89
CA PRO A 207 -4.70 -27.85 7.75
C PRO A 207 -4.59 -27.14 9.10
N HIS A 208 -4.04 -25.95 9.08
CA HIS A 208 -4.23 -24.99 10.17
C HIS A 208 -5.74 -24.69 10.34
N PRO A 209 -6.26 -24.48 11.57
CA PRO A 209 -7.67 -24.16 11.79
C PRO A 209 -8.19 -22.98 10.96
N ASN A 210 -7.37 -21.93 10.78
CA ASN A 210 -7.74 -20.74 9.99
C ASN A 210 -7.86 -21.03 8.47
N TYR A 211 -7.30 -22.15 8.00
CA TYR A 211 -7.20 -22.52 6.57
C TYR A 211 -8.03 -23.77 6.23
N LYS A 212 -9.00 -24.11 7.08
CA LYS A 212 -9.91 -25.24 6.82
C LYS A 212 -10.70 -25.07 5.51
N MET A 213 -11.13 -23.84 5.20
CA MET A 213 -11.85 -23.57 3.95
C MET A 213 -11.00 -23.83 2.71
N HIS A 214 -9.70 -23.48 2.73
CA HIS A 214 -8.76 -23.82 1.66
C HIS A 214 -8.70 -25.34 1.47
N PHE A 215 -8.50 -26.08 2.56
CA PHE A 215 -8.43 -27.54 2.53
C PHE A 215 -9.71 -28.19 1.97
N ASP A 216 -10.89 -27.70 2.36
CA ASP A 216 -12.17 -28.21 1.88
C ASP A 216 -12.33 -27.98 0.35
N ILE A 217 -11.97 -26.78 -0.13
CA ILE A 217 -11.99 -26.42 -1.55
C ILE A 217 -11.00 -27.28 -2.36
N GLU A 218 -9.76 -27.45 -1.86
CA GLU A 218 -8.77 -28.32 -2.50
C GLU A 218 -9.31 -29.75 -2.69
N ASN A 219 -10.00 -30.29 -1.69
CA ASN A 219 -10.57 -31.64 -1.76
C ASN A 219 -11.71 -31.75 -2.77
N GLU A 220 -12.55 -30.71 -2.92
CA GLU A 220 -13.57 -30.67 -3.97
C GLU A 220 -12.93 -30.61 -5.38
N VAL A 221 -11.88 -29.81 -5.57
CA VAL A 221 -11.13 -29.78 -6.85
C VAL A 221 -10.54 -31.14 -7.18
N ILE A 222 -9.88 -31.79 -6.21
CA ILE A 222 -9.34 -33.15 -6.36
C ILE A 222 -10.46 -34.16 -6.67
N GLY A 223 -11.61 -34.03 -6.03
CA GLY A 223 -12.77 -34.88 -6.26
C GLY A 223 -13.31 -34.77 -7.69
N ILE A 224 -13.46 -33.53 -8.19
CA ILE A 224 -13.87 -33.24 -9.57
C ILE A 224 -12.86 -33.78 -10.57
N ALA A 225 -11.56 -33.54 -10.34
CA ALA A 225 -10.47 -34.03 -11.19
C ALA A 225 -10.51 -35.56 -11.37
N ARG A 226 -10.79 -36.30 -10.29
CA ARG A 226 -10.92 -37.76 -10.32
C ARG A 226 -12.19 -38.22 -11.03
N LYS A 227 -13.35 -37.66 -10.66
CA LYS A 227 -14.67 -38.12 -11.14
C LYS A 227 -14.90 -37.77 -12.62
N TYR A 228 -14.44 -36.61 -13.07
CA TYR A 228 -14.73 -36.07 -14.41
C TYR A 228 -13.48 -35.91 -15.29
N ARG A 229 -12.46 -36.75 -15.10
CA ARG A 229 -11.15 -36.68 -15.81
C ARG A 229 -11.20 -36.56 -17.35
N TYR A 230 -12.29 -37.02 -17.97
CA TYR A 230 -12.52 -36.93 -19.41
C TYR A 230 -13.03 -35.55 -19.87
N TYR A 231 -13.67 -34.79 -18.97
CA TYR A 231 -14.28 -33.49 -19.25
C TYR A 231 -13.43 -32.33 -18.72
N ILE A 232 -12.66 -32.56 -17.65
CA ILE A 232 -11.85 -31.52 -17.00
C ILE A 232 -10.50 -32.07 -16.53
N GLY A 233 -9.42 -31.31 -16.76
CA GLY A 233 -8.17 -31.40 -16.02
C GLY A 233 -8.22 -30.43 -14.85
N ALA A 234 -8.06 -30.90 -13.63
CA ALA A 234 -8.11 -30.06 -12.44
C ALA A 234 -6.98 -30.46 -11.50
N LEU A 235 -6.26 -29.47 -10.98
CA LEU A 235 -5.16 -29.68 -10.04
C LEU A 235 -5.11 -28.55 -9.00
N VAL A 236 -4.45 -28.85 -7.89
CA VAL A 236 -4.12 -27.89 -6.84
C VAL A 236 -2.61 -27.61 -6.87
N VAL A 237 -2.24 -26.34 -6.85
CA VAL A 237 -0.88 -25.86 -6.60
C VAL A 237 -0.84 -25.31 -5.19
N ALA A 238 -0.12 -25.95 -4.27
CA ALA A 238 0.08 -25.42 -2.92
C ALA A 238 1.33 -24.54 -2.91
N ALA A 239 1.12 -23.23 -2.88
CA ALA A 239 2.20 -22.26 -2.87
C ALA A 239 2.78 -22.11 -1.45
N GLY A 240 4.12 -22.03 -1.38
CA GLY A 240 4.85 -21.62 -0.18
C GLY A 240 4.59 -20.16 0.20
N VAL A 241 5.34 -19.68 1.19
CA VAL A 241 5.36 -18.28 1.59
C VAL A 241 6.00 -17.45 0.48
N THR A 242 5.21 -16.58 -0.13
CA THR A 242 5.64 -15.85 -1.32
C THR A 242 6.48 -14.62 -0.99
N TYR A 243 7.51 -14.37 -1.81
CA TYR A 243 8.34 -13.16 -1.74
C TYR A 243 8.81 -12.71 -3.14
N GLY A 244 9.54 -11.60 -3.21
CA GLY A 244 10.03 -11.00 -4.46
C GLY A 244 9.21 -9.78 -4.91
N GLY A 245 9.86 -8.81 -5.53
CA GLY A 245 9.21 -7.58 -5.99
C GLY A 245 8.54 -6.74 -4.89
N LYS A 246 7.20 -6.86 -4.74
CA LYS A 246 6.43 -6.12 -3.72
C LYS A 246 6.54 -6.76 -2.34
N GLU A 247 6.96 -8.03 -2.29
CA GLU A 247 7.38 -8.79 -1.11
C GLU A 247 6.32 -9.05 -0.03
N ASP A 248 5.07 -9.26 -0.42
CA ASP A 248 3.96 -9.84 0.37
C ASP A 248 4.16 -10.07 1.88
N VAL A 249 4.46 -11.30 2.30
CA VAL A 249 4.60 -11.68 3.72
C VAL A 249 5.88 -11.12 4.33
N LEU A 250 6.97 -11.08 3.56
CA LEU A 250 8.27 -10.65 4.05
C LEU A 250 8.43 -9.12 4.08
N PHE A 251 7.43 -8.37 3.58
CA PHE A 251 7.52 -6.94 3.34
C PHE A 251 7.90 -6.17 4.59
N TYR A 252 7.34 -6.56 5.74
CA TYR A 252 7.66 -5.96 7.03
C TYR A 252 9.18 -5.96 7.29
N TRP A 253 9.84 -7.11 7.15
CA TRP A 253 11.28 -7.23 7.42
C TRP A 253 12.14 -6.51 6.38
N PHE A 254 11.74 -6.52 5.11
CA PHE A 254 12.40 -5.72 4.06
C PHE A 254 12.28 -4.22 4.34
N GLN A 255 11.10 -3.76 4.75
CA GLN A 255 10.87 -2.36 5.07
C GLN A 255 11.66 -1.93 6.31
N LYS A 256 11.55 -2.68 7.42
CA LYS A 256 12.23 -2.32 8.68
C LYS A 256 13.75 -2.43 8.58
N SER A 257 14.26 -3.39 7.80
CA SER A 257 15.70 -3.46 7.51
C SER A 257 16.15 -2.26 6.66
N TRP A 258 15.39 -1.89 5.63
CA TRP A 258 15.68 -0.69 4.82
C TRP A 258 15.68 0.60 5.63
N GLU A 259 14.73 0.73 6.55
CA GLU A 259 14.61 1.86 7.49
C GLU A 259 15.63 1.81 8.63
N CYS A 260 16.52 0.82 8.62
CA CYS A 260 17.51 0.52 9.66
C CYS A 260 16.91 0.59 11.07
N GLU A 261 15.76 -0.06 11.25
CA GLU A 261 15.14 -0.19 12.56
C GLU A 261 16.16 -0.76 13.56
N PRO A 262 16.24 -0.25 14.80
CA PRO A 262 17.29 -0.65 15.73
C PRO A 262 17.36 -2.16 15.92
N VAL A 263 16.22 -2.84 15.93
CA VAL A 263 16.11 -4.30 16.10
C VAL A 263 15.10 -4.88 15.12
N LEU A 264 15.45 -5.99 14.47
CA LEU A 264 14.49 -6.81 13.73
C LEU A 264 13.95 -7.96 14.61
N PRO A 265 12.62 -8.16 14.67
CA PRO A 265 12.03 -9.24 15.45
C PRO A 265 12.12 -10.58 14.72
N ILE A 266 12.48 -11.62 15.48
CA ILE A 266 12.38 -13.03 15.11
C ILE A 266 11.27 -13.63 15.97
N LEU A 267 10.29 -14.30 15.35
CA LEU A 267 9.14 -14.86 16.07
C LEU A 267 9.53 -16.21 16.67
N GLY A 268 9.49 -16.31 18.01
CA GLY A 268 10.10 -17.43 18.73
C GLY A 268 11.62 -17.42 18.54
N ARG A 269 12.22 -18.62 18.44
CA ARG A 269 13.67 -18.77 18.20
C ARG A 269 14.07 -18.70 16.72
N GLY A 270 13.10 -18.71 15.80
CA GLY A 270 13.35 -18.68 14.36
C GLY A 270 13.97 -19.94 13.75
N ASN A 271 13.98 -21.07 14.47
CA ASN A 271 14.49 -22.37 13.96
C ASN A 271 13.47 -23.11 13.08
N ASN A 272 12.25 -22.58 12.97
CA ASN A 272 11.20 -23.18 12.17
C ASN A 272 11.48 -23.01 10.67
N ILE A 273 11.16 -24.05 9.90
CA ILE A 273 11.34 -24.08 8.44
C ILE A 273 10.17 -23.38 7.76
N VAL A 274 10.48 -22.32 7.02
CA VAL A 274 9.51 -21.54 6.26
C VAL A 274 9.65 -21.90 4.78
N PRO A 275 8.73 -22.70 4.19
CA PRO A 275 8.81 -23.08 2.77
C PRO A 275 8.53 -21.85 1.89
N LEU A 276 9.56 -21.28 1.28
CA LEU A 276 9.48 -20.08 0.45
C LEU A 276 9.14 -20.39 -1.01
N ILE A 277 8.62 -19.40 -1.73
CA ILE A 277 8.55 -19.41 -3.20
C ILE A 277 8.63 -17.98 -3.75
N ASN A 278 9.55 -17.73 -4.68
CA ASN A 278 9.59 -16.47 -5.38
C ASN A 278 8.34 -16.30 -6.28
N VAL A 279 7.73 -15.11 -6.28
CA VAL A 279 6.51 -14.84 -7.07
C VAL A 279 6.71 -14.97 -8.58
N TYR A 280 7.93 -14.73 -9.07
CA TYR A 280 8.27 -14.93 -10.47
C TYR A 280 8.27 -16.42 -10.82
N ASP A 281 8.83 -17.27 -9.96
CA ASP A 281 8.83 -18.72 -10.12
C ASP A 281 7.41 -19.29 -10.05
N LEU A 282 6.58 -18.81 -9.10
CA LEU A 282 5.16 -19.19 -9.02
C LEU A 282 4.41 -18.87 -10.32
N ALA A 283 4.61 -17.67 -10.88
CA ALA A 283 3.99 -17.29 -12.15
C ALA A 283 4.49 -18.15 -13.33
N GLN A 284 5.78 -18.48 -13.36
CA GLN A 284 6.38 -19.35 -14.36
C GLN A 284 5.84 -20.80 -14.27
N ILE A 285 5.64 -21.32 -13.06
CA ILE A 285 4.99 -22.62 -12.82
C ILE A 285 3.58 -22.62 -13.40
N VAL A 286 2.78 -21.59 -13.12
CA VAL A 286 1.41 -21.47 -13.66
C VAL A 286 1.42 -21.41 -15.18
N TYR A 287 2.33 -20.63 -15.78
CA TYR A 287 2.48 -20.59 -17.23
C TYR A 287 2.83 -21.96 -17.84
N ASN A 288 3.76 -22.70 -17.23
CA ASN A 288 4.12 -24.04 -17.68
C ASN A 288 2.93 -25.02 -17.60
N LEU A 289 2.13 -24.94 -16.53
CA LEU A 289 0.91 -25.75 -16.36
C LEU A 289 -0.19 -25.41 -17.37
N VAL A 290 -0.26 -24.15 -17.82
CA VAL A 290 -1.17 -23.71 -18.88
C VAL A 290 -0.73 -24.27 -20.23
N LEU A 291 0.58 -24.34 -20.48
CA LEU A 291 1.13 -24.88 -21.73
C LEU A 291 1.04 -26.41 -21.82
N ASP A 292 1.40 -27.11 -20.75
CA ASP A 292 1.36 -28.56 -20.66
C ASP A 292 0.72 -28.99 -19.34
N PHE A 293 -0.57 -29.33 -19.40
CA PHE A 293 -1.33 -29.66 -18.20
C PHE A 293 -1.08 -31.11 -17.76
N PRO A 294 -0.49 -31.35 -16.58
CA PRO A 294 -0.03 -32.68 -16.19
C PRO A 294 -1.17 -33.58 -15.68
N ARG A 295 -0.92 -34.89 -15.67
CA ARG A 295 -1.79 -35.89 -15.02
C ARG A 295 -1.52 -36.00 -13.51
N LYS A 296 -1.38 -34.86 -12.84
CA LYS A 296 -1.20 -34.75 -11.38
C LYS A 296 -2.44 -34.09 -10.77
N LEU A 297 -2.70 -34.38 -9.50
CA LEU A 297 -3.81 -33.79 -8.75
C LEU A 297 -3.36 -32.67 -7.82
N TYR A 298 -2.09 -32.69 -7.44
CA TYR A 298 -1.50 -31.83 -6.42
C TYR A 298 -0.04 -31.57 -6.79
N ILE A 299 0.41 -30.33 -6.66
CA ILE A 299 1.76 -29.86 -6.92
C ILE A 299 2.18 -28.97 -5.75
N LEU A 300 3.40 -29.15 -5.24
CA LEU A 300 4.01 -28.23 -4.27
C LEU A 300 4.80 -27.17 -5.05
N ALA A 301 4.48 -25.91 -4.84
CA ALA A 301 5.22 -24.78 -5.40
C ALA A 301 6.00 -24.09 -4.28
N VAL A 302 7.15 -24.69 -3.97
CA VAL A 302 8.12 -24.24 -2.95
C VAL A 302 9.52 -24.30 -3.56
N GLU A 303 10.47 -23.56 -3.00
CA GLU A 303 11.88 -23.61 -3.38
C GLU A 303 12.56 -24.89 -2.91
N GLN A 304 13.68 -25.24 -3.55
CA GLN A 304 14.48 -26.42 -3.19
C GLN A 304 15.31 -26.19 -1.92
N ASN A 305 15.74 -24.95 -1.68
CA ASN A 305 16.54 -24.59 -0.52
C ASN A 305 15.65 -24.51 0.73
N VAL A 306 15.94 -25.37 1.70
CA VAL A 306 15.30 -25.32 3.02
C VAL A 306 15.78 -24.06 3.73
N THR A 307 14.85 -23.20 4.14
CA THR A 307 15.18 -21.92 4.78
C THR A 307 14.52 -21.82 6.15
N LYS A 308 15.31 -21.60 7.20
CA LYS A 308 14.81 -21.30 8.55
C LYS A 308 14.38 -19.83 8.64
N GLN A 309 13.44 -19.50 9.53
CA GLN A 309 13.00 -18.10 9.72
C GLN A 309 14.18 -17.16 10.05
N ARG A 310 15.15 -17.60 10.87
CA ARG A 310 16.34 -16.80 11.19
C ARG A 310 17.24 -16.53 9.98
N GLU A 311 17.32 -17.47 9.03
CA GLU A 311 18.09 -17.33 7.78
C GLU A 311 17.43 -16.35 6.79
N ILE A 312 16.20 -15.92 7.08
CA ILE A 312 15.53 -14.82 6.38
C ILE A 312 15.85 -13.50 7.08
N VAL A 313 15.61 -13.44 8.40
CA VAL A 313 15.65 -12.19 9.16
C VAL A 313 17.08 -11.71 9.42
N LYS A 314 18.00 -12.61 9.82
CA LYS A 314 19.39 -12.25 10.14
C LYS A 314 20.13 -11.68 8.92
N PRO A 315 20.12 -12.32 7.75
CA PRO A 315 20.79 -11.77 6.58
C PRO A 315 20.22 -10.42 6.13
N LEU A 316 18.90 -10.20 6.23
CA LEU A 316 18.29 -8.89 5.96
C LEU A 316 18.82 -7.82 6.91
N GLY A 317 18.89 -8.10 8.22
CA GLY A 317 19.43 -7.13 9.16
C GLY A 317 20.92 -6.87 8.98
N ARG A 318 21.74 -7.91 8.74
CA ARG A 318 23.20 -7.77 8.58
C ARG A 318 23.59 -7.06 7.28
N GLN A 319 22.96 -7.43 6.15
CA GLN A 319 23.32 -6.89 4.84
C GLN A 319 22.63 -5.55 4.53
N VAL A 320 21.42 -5.33 5.05
CA VAL A 320 20.59 -4.16 4.69
C VAL A 320 20.34 -3.23 5.89
N GLY A 321 20.09 -3.81 7.07
CA GLY A 321 19.63 -3.09 8.25
C GLY A 321 20.70 -2.72 9.27
N SER A 322 20.29 -2.69 10.54
CA SER A 322 21.16 -2.33 11.68
C SER A 322 22.16 -3.43 12.07
N GLY A 323 21.91 -4.67 11.66
CA GLY A 323 22.64 -5.86 12.09
C GLY A 323 22.21 -6.42 13.44
N MET A 324 21.12 -5.93 14.03
CA MET A 324 20.69 -6.34 15.37
C MET A 324 19.32 -7.03 15.35
N PHE A 325 19.17 -8.04 16.20
CA PHE A 325 18.01 -8.93 16.22
C PHE A 325 17.49 -9.15 17.62
N LYS A 326 16.22 -9.54 17.72
CA LYS A 326 15.63 -9.99 18.98
C LYS A 326 14.59 -11.05 18.72
N CYS A 327 14.76 -12.18 19.40
CA CYS A 327 13.74 -13.21 19.49
C CYS A 327 12.64 -12.71 20.43
N ILE A 328 11.39 -12.72 19.95
CA ILE A 328 10.22 -12.33 20.73
C ILE A 328 9.28 -13.53 20.91
N PRO A 329 8.56 -13.63 22.05
CA PRO A 329 7.50 -14.62 22.18
C PRO A 329 6.52 -14.53 21.00
N PRO A 330 6.06 -15.66 20.42
CA PRO A 330 5.15 -15.62 19.28
C PRO A 330 3.87 -14.79 19.55
N GLU A 331 3.34 -14.81 20.77
CA GLU A 331 2.20 -14.01 21.20
C GLU A 331 2.45 -12.49 21.11
N ASP A 332 3.70 -12.05 21.26
CA ASP A 332 4.07 -10.64 21.18
C ASP A 332 4.13 -10.13 19.73
N ALA A 333 4.04 -11.02 18.73
CA ALA A 333 3.95 -10.62 17.33
C ALA A 333 2.77 -9.67 17.08
N PHE A 334 1.65 -9.86 17.78
CA PHE A 334 0.46 -9.03 17.65
C PHE A 334 0.58 -7.65 18.32
N LEU A 335 1.67 -7.39 19.05
CA LEU A 335 2.00 -6.04 19.53
C LEU A 335 2.59 -5.18 18.41
N ILE A 336 3.01 -5.79 17.31
CA ILE A 336 3.51 -5.11 16.12
C ILE A 336 2.34 -4.90 15.15
N PRO A 337 1.82 -3.67 14.98
CA PRO A 337 0.59 -3.42 14.21
C PRO A 337 0.65 -3.87 12.76
N GLU A 338 1.84 -3.89 12.16
CA GLU A 338 2.07 -4.31 10.77
C GLU A 338 2.03 -5.84 10.58
N LEU A 339 2.10 -6.64 11.65
CA LEU A 339 2.04 -8.09 11.59
C LEU A 339 0.60 -8.58 11.81
N ASP A 340 -0.06 -8.94 10.71
CA ASP A 340 -1.40 -9.52 10.77
C ASP A 340 -1.39 -11.04 11.06
N GLN A 341 -2.58 -11.61 11.28
CA GLN A 341 -2.73 -13.06 11.52
C GLN A 341 -2.18 -13.92 10.37
N ARG A 342 -2.26 -13.45 9.12
CA ARG A 342 -1.79 -14.21 7.96
C ARG A 342 -0.26 -14.28 7.96
N ILE A 343 0.40 -13.15 8.20
CA ILE A 343 1.86 -13.07 8.31
C ILE A 343 2.34 -13.92 9.48
N TYR A 344 1.69 -13.81 10.65
CA TYR A 344 2.00 -14.64 11.81
C TYR A 344 1.90 -16.13 11.49
N ASP A 345 0.76 -16.57 10.94
CA ASP A 345 0.50 -17.97 10.61
C ASP A 345 1.55 -18.53 9.63
N LEU A 346 1.95 -17.73 8.62
CA LEU A 346 2.92 -18.15 7.59
C LEU A 346 4.36 -18.14 8.11
N MET A 347 4.73 -17.16 8.93
CA MET A 347 6.10 -17.03 9.46
C MET A 347 6.40 -18.00 10.61
N THR A 348 5.36 -18.53 11.27
CA THR A 348 5.49 -19.57 12.31
C THR A 348 5.33 -21.00 11.78
N LEU A 349 5.24 -21.17 10.46
CA LEU A 349 5.24 -22.49 9.81
C LEU A 349 6.53 -23.25 10.14
N ASN A 350 6.39 -24.57 10.33
CA ASN A 350 7.53 -25.47 10.42
C ASN A 350 7.30 -26.68 9.50
N LEU A 351 7.58 -26.51 8.21
CA LEU A 351 7.29 -27.51 7.18
C LEU A 351 8.49 -27.69 6.25
N SER A 352 9.13 -28.87 6.32
CA SER A 352 10.10 -29.33 5.32
C SER A 352 9.35 -29.90 4.12
N MET A 353 9.60 -29.38 2.92
CA MET A 353 8.88 -29.75 1.69
C MET A 353 9.82 -29.78 0.49
N GLU A 354 9.57 -30.69 -0.45
CA GLU A 354 10.36 -30.80 -1.68
C GLU A 354 9.45 -30.79 -2.92
N PRO A 355 9.70 -29.89 -3.90
CA PRO A 355 8.86 -29.72 -5.09
C PRO A 355 9.22 -30.71 -6.20
N THR A 356 9.13 -32.03 -5.93
CA THR A 356 9.66 -33.09 -6.79
C THR A 356 9.18 -33.01 -8.24
N PHE A 357 7.89 -32.71 -8.46
CA PHE A 357 7.34 -32.65 -9.81
C PHE A 357 7.96 -31.53 -10.65
N ILE A 358 8.18 -30.37 -10.03
CA ILE A 358 8.69 -29.18 -10.71
C ILE A 358 10.15 -29.40 -11.12
N VAL A 359 10.97 -29.91 -10.19
CA VAL A 359 12.39 -30.18 -10.40
C VAL A 359 12.59 -31.22 -11.50
N GLU A 360 11.83 -32.31 -11.47
CA GLU A 360 11.99 -33.41 -12.43
C GLU A 360 11.42 -33.09 -13.83
N THR A 361 10.37 -32.26 -13.93
CA THR A 361 9.57 -32.16 -15.17
C THR A 361 9.60 -30.78 -15.83
N MET A 362 9.69 -29.68 -15.07
CA MET A 362 9.48 -28.33 -15.63
C MET A 362 10.76 -27.65 -16.12
N GLY A 363 11.95 -28.10 -15.70
CA GLY A 363 13.23 -27.50 -16.11
C GLY A 363 13.30 -25.99 -15.83
N LEU A 364 12.75 -25.55 -14.70
CA LEU A 364 12.75 -24.13 -14.32
C LEU A 364 14.17 -23.62 -14.06
N GLN A 365 14.45 -22.42 -14.56
CA GLN A 365 15.57 -21.60 -14.08
C GLN A 365 15.05 -20.81 -12.88
N TRP A 366 15.41 -21.26 -11.68
CA TRP A 366 14.89 -20.65 -10.45
C TRP A 366 15.45 -19.25 -10.29
N VAL A 367 14.63 -18.31 -9.83
CA VAL A 367 15.12 -16.96 -9.51
C VAL A 367 16.07 -17.00 -8.32
N SER A 368 15.86 -17.94 -7.40
CA SER A 368 16.62 -18.10 -6.16
C SER A 368 17.29 -19.47 -6.08
N GLU A 369 18.26 -19.74 -6.98
CA GLU A 369 19.08 -20.97 -6.92
C GLU A 369 20.00 -20.99 -5.69
N LEU A 370 20.47 -19.81 -5.29
CA LEU A 370 21.34 -19.60 -4.12
C LEU A 370 20.54 -19.53 -2.81
N THR A 371 21.24 -19.49 -1.68
CA THR A 371 20.61 -19.28 -0.37
C THR A 371 19.87 -17.93 -0.33
N PHE A 372 18.90 -17.79 0.59
CA PHE A 372 18.18 -16.53 0.74
C PHE A 372 19.14 -15.35 0.98
N ALA A 373 20.17 -15.56 1.80
CA ALA A 373 21.19 -14.56 2.12
C ALA A 373 21.94 -14.06 0.87
N GLU A 374 22.32 -14.95 -0.03
CA GLU A 374 23.04 -14.61 -1.27
C GLU A 374 22.15 -13.87 -2.28
N ASN A 375 20.83 -14.09 -2.23
CA ASN A 375 19.87 -13.44 -3.12
C ASN A 375 19.48 -12.01 -2.67
N ILE A 376 19.76 -11.61 -1.43
CA ILE A 376 19.37 -10.29 -0.88
C ILE A 376 19.80 -9.11 -1.77
N PRO A 377 21.02 -9.01 -2.32
CA PRO A 377 21.41 -7.88 -3.17
C PRO A 377 20.50 -7.71 -4.39
N VAL A 378 20.09 -8.82 -5.02
CA VAL A 378 19.17 -8.83 -6.16
C VAL A 378 17.76 -8.44 -5.72
N LEU A 379 17.28 -9.01 -4.61
CA LEU A 379 15.97 -8.69 -4.04
C LEU A 379 15.87 -7.21 -3.66
N MET A 380 16.89 -6.66 -2.99
CA MET A 380 16.92 -5.24 -2.62
C MET A 380 16.96 -4.32 -3.84
N LYS A 381 17.57 -4.72 -4.95
CA LYS A 381 17.51 -3.98 -6.21
C LYS A 381 16.08 -3.93 -6.76
N GLN A 382 15.35 -5.05 -6.67
CA GLN A 382 13.93 -5.10 -7.04
C GLN A 382 13.08 -4.25 -6.09
N PHE A 383 13.25 -4.41 -4.77
CA PHE A 383 12.57 -3.63 -3.74
C PHE A 383 12.67 -2.12 -3.96
N LYS A 384 13.90 -1.62 -4.19
CA LYS A 384 14.17 -0.21 -4.48
C LYS A 384 13.48 0.26 -5.76
N LYS A 385 13.57 -0.54 -6.83
CA LYS A 385 12.99 -0.22 -8.14
C LYS A 385 11.47 -0.11 -8.07
N GLU A 386 10.80 -1.06 -7.41
CA GLU A 386 9.34 -1.07 -7.33
C GLU A 386 8.76 0.05 -6.49
N ARG A 387 9.50 0.51 -5.48
CA ARG A 387 9.09 1.59 -4.58
C ARG A 387 9.64 2.96 -4.97
N GLY A 388 10.48 3.02 -6.02
CA GLY A 388 11.14 4.25 -6.43
C GLY A 388 12.03 4.84 -5.34
N LEU A 389 12.65 4.00 -4.51
CA LEU A 389 13.50 4.43 -3.41
C LEU A 389 14.84 4.92 -3.96
N LYS A 390 15.17 6.18 -3.68
CA LYS A 390 16.42 6.80 -4.10
C LYS A 390 17.09 7.50 -2.91
N PRO A 391 18.29 7.10 -2.50
CA PRO A 391 19.05 7.85 -1.50
C PRO A 391 19.54 9.16 -2.12
N PHE A 392 19.43 10.26 -1.37
CA PHE A 392 19.99 11.56 -1.75
C PHE A 392 21.15 11.94 -0.84
N LYS A 393 22.27 12.33 -1.43
CA LYS A 393 23.46 12.78 -0.70
C LYS A 393 23.68 14.26 -0.92
N ILE A 394 23.64 15.05 0.15
CA ILE A 394 23.58 16.51 0.06
C ILE A 394 24.65 17.13 0.95
N VAL A 395 25.41 18.06 0.40
CA VAL A 395 26.34 18.92 1.16
C VAL A 395 25.78 20.33 1.20
N ILE A 396 25.74 20.94 2.38
CA ILE A 396 25.30 22.34 2.55
C ILE A 396 26.49 23.19 3.01
N TYR A 397 26.90 24.12 2.15
CA TYR A 397 28.01 25.03 2.36
C TYR A 397 27.55 26.50 2.33
N GLY A 398 28.29 27.39 2.97
CA GLY A 398 28.00 28.82 3.04
C GLY A 398 28.48 29.49 4.33
N PRO A 399 28.31 30.82 4.45
CA PRO A 399 28.84 31.60 5.57
C PRO A 399 28.18 31.20 6.91
N PRO A 400 28.81 31.54 8.05
CA PRO A 400 28.23 31.29 9.37
C PRO A 400 26.86 31.99 9.49
N ILE A 401 25.93 31.41 10.25
CA ILE A 401 24.58 31.95 10.53
C ILE A 401 23.64 32.09 9.30
N ALA A 402 24.09 31.74 8.09
CA ALA A 402 23.27 31.74 6.89
C ALA A 402 21.98 30.89 7.00
N GLY A 403 21.98 29.87 7.86
CA GLY A 403 20.84 28.96 8.08
C GLY A 403 21.07 27.52 7.61
N LYS A 404 22.35 27.11 7.48
CA LYS A 404 22.75 25.77 7.01
C LYS A 404 22.09 24.65 7.82
N THR A 405 22.25 24.67 9.13
CA THR A 405 21.66 23.69 10.06
C THR A 405 20.14 23.63 9.98
N THR A 406 19.47 24.79 9.89
CA THR A 406 18.01 24.85 9.77
C THR A 406 17.53 24.22 8.46
N LEU A 407 18.21 24.53 7.35
CA LEU A 407 17.93 23.94 6.05
C LEU A 407 18.22 22.43 6.04
N ALA A 408 19.35 22.01 6.60
CA ALA A 408 19.76 20.61 6.69
C ALA A 408 18.69 19.76 7.42
N LYS A 409 18.29 20.21 8.62
CA LYS A 409 17.26 19.54 9.42
C LYS A 409 15.91 19.50 8.69
N SER A 410 15.50 20.61 8.07
CA SER A 410 14.25 20.66 7.30
C SER A 410 14.24 19.68 6.11
N ILE A 411 15.37 19.52 5.42
CA ILE A 411 15.49 18.55 4.32
C ILE A 411 15.47 17.12 4.88
N CYS A 412 16.22 16.84 5.95
CA CYS A 412 16.22 15.53 6.60
C CYS A 412 14.83 15.11 7.06
N GLU A 413 14.07 16.02 7.68
CA GLU A 413 12.69 15.74 8.11
C GLU A 413 11.76 15.48 6.93
N ALA A 414 11.82 16.32 5.89
CA ALA A 414 10.90 16.22 4.76
C ALA A 414 11.19 15.05 3.81
N TYR A 415 12.45 14.61 3.72
CA TYR A 415 12.88 13.52 2.83
C TYR A 415 13.30 12.27 3.61
N GLY A 416 13.30 12.26 4.94
CA GLY A 416 13.73 11.13 5.76
C GLY A 416 15.24 10.82 5.69
N LEU A 417 16.08 11.79 5.29
CA LEU A 417 17.54 11.63 5.17
C LEU A 417 18.25 11.64 6.53
N VAL A 418 19.45 11.08 6.59
CA VAL A 418 20.30 11.11 7.78
C VAL A 418 20.98 12.47 7.92
N TYR A 419 20.79 13.15 9.04
CA TYR A 419 21.54 14.36 9.38
C TYR A 419 22.95 13.99 9.85
N ILE A 420 23.97 14.63 9.29
CA ILE A 420 25.37 14.42 9.67
C ILE A 420 26.02 15.78 9.87
N SER A 421 26.69 15.96 11.01
CA SER A 421 27.47 17.16 11.32
C SER A 421 28.76 16.78 12.05
N PRO A 422 29.91 17.44 11.76
CA PRO A 422 31.14 17.24 12.52
C PRO A 422 30.97 17.55 14.01
N GLU A 423 30.02 18.42 14.38
CA GLU A 423 29.78 18.79 15.78
C GLU A 423 29.03 17.71 16.56
N THR A 424 28.19 16.89 15.90
CA THR A 424 27.34 15.89 16.57
C THR A 424 27.81 14.46 16.35
N VAL A 425 28.61 14.18 15.32
CA VAL A 425 28.92 12.81 14.89
C VAL A 425 29.51 11.93 16.00
N ALA A 426 30.40 12.48 16.84
CA ALA A 426 30.99 11.73 17.95
C ALA A 426 29.96 11.36 19.02
N GLN A 427 29.04 12.28 19.33
CA GLN A 427 27.95 12.04 20.26
C GLN A 427 26.94 11.05 19.69
N ASP A 428 26.56 11.20 18.42
CA ASP A 428 25.65 10.31 17.71
C ASP A 428 26.21 8.87 17.70
N MET A 429 27.54 8.73 17.53
CA MET A 429 28.20 7.44 17.54
C MET A 429 28.34 6.85 18.94
N LEU A 430 28.60 7.68 19.95
CA LEU A 430 28.60 7.27 21.36
C LEU A 430 27.25 6.69 21.77
N GLU A 431 26.15 7.36 21.41
CA GLU A 431 24.79 6.91 21.72
C GLU A 431 24.46 5.58 21.03
N ASP A 432 24.77 5.46 19.73
CA ASP A 432 24.55 4.22 18.97
C ASP A 432 25.35 3.04 19.53
N LEU A 433 26.66 3.24 19.79
CA LEU A 433 27.52 2.19 20.34
C LEU A 433 27.12 1.80 21.76
N THR A 434 26.76 2.76 22.61
CA THR A 434 26.27 2.47 23.97
C THR A 434 25.04 1.58 23.91
N TRP A 435 24.09 1.90 23.02
CA TRP A 435 22.88 1.13 22.85
C TRP A 435 23.16 -0.28 22.30
N ARG A 436 24.02 -0.42 21.29
CA ARG A 436 24.40 -1.72 20.70
C ARG A 436 25.08 -2.64 21.71
N VAL A 437 26.07 -2.12 22.46
CA VAL A 437 26.79 -2.90 23.48
C VAL A 437 25.85 -3.42 24.56
N HIS A 438 24.94 -2.57 25.04
CA HIS A 438 23.93 -3.00 26.01
C HIS A 438 23.03 -4.11 25.44
N HIS A 439 22.63 -4.02 24.17
CA HIS A 439 21.80 -5.04 23.54
C HIS A 439 22.53 -6.37 23.36
N TRP A 440 23.81 -6.37 22.98
CA TRP A 440 24.63 -7.59 22.92
C TRP A 440 24.78 -8.27 24.29
N GLU A 441 24.96 -7.49 25.36
CA GLU A 441 25.05 -8.03 26.73
C GLU A 441 23.74 -8.65 27.21
N VAL A 442 22.60 -8.07 26.83
CA VAL A 442 21.28 -8.63 27.12
C VAL A 442 21.06 -9.93 26.34
N GLY A 443 21.51 -9.97 25.08
CA GLY A 443 21.40 -11.14 24.20
C GLY A 443 20.07 -11.21 23.46
N GLU A 444 20.09 -11.84 22.27
CA GLU A 444 18.95 -11.88 21.35
C GLU A 444 17.74 -12.64 21.91
N ILE A 445 17.98 -13.62 22.80
CA ILE A 445 16.99 -14.58 23.33
C ILE A 445 16.42 -14.12 24.68
N ALA A 446 16.88 -12.99 25.23
CA ALA A 446 16.52 -12.56 26.60
C ALA A 446 15.01 -12.40 26.87
N ALA A 447 14.20 -12.13 25.83
CA ALA A 447 12.76 -12.04 25.96
C ALA A 447 12.05 -13.41 25.97
N LEU A 448 12.77 -14.49 25.65
CA LEU A 448 12.28 -15.87 25.73
C LEU A 448 12.66 -16.48 27.08
N GLY A 449 11.83 -17.41 27.57
CA GLY A 449 12.11 -18.16 28.79
C GLY A 449 13.33 -19.08 28.67
N ILE A 450 13.82 -19.56 29.83
CA ILE A 450 14.97 -20.49 29.92
C ILE A 450 14.70 -21.74 29.08
N VAL A 451 15.71 -22.17 28.32
CA VAL A 451 15.69 -23.37 27.47
C VAL A 451 15.46 -24.61 28.32
N SER A 452 14.54 -25.48 27.92
CA SER A 452 14.39 -26.78 28.57
C SER A 452 15.44 -27.77 28.04
N PRO A 453 15.93 -28.73 28.85
CA PRO A 453 16.95 -29.69 28.41
C PRO A 453 16.54 -30.52 27.17
N GLU A 454 15.24 -30.70 26.94
CA GLU A 454 14.69 -31.40 25.77
C GLU A 454 14.84 -30.59 24.46
N GLU A 455 14.98 -29.27 24.56
CA GLU A 455 15.22 -28.38 23.41
C GLU A 455 16.72 -28.23 23.11
N GLU A 456 17.61 -28.51 24.06
CA GLU A 456 19.07 -28.54 23.86
C GLU A 456 19.51 -29.82 23.12
N ASP A 457 18.89 -30.98 23.43
CA ASP A 457 19.25 -32.30 22.88
C ASP A 457 18.82 -32.50 21.40
N LEU A 458 17.97 -31.62 20.87
CA LEU A 458 17.56 -31.59 19.46
C LEU A 458 18.59 -30.92 18.54
N GLY A 459 19.80 -30.62 19.01
CA GLY A 459 20.85 -29.99 18.20
C GLY A 459 20.52 -28.55 17.78
N LEU A 460 19.65 -27.85 18.52
CA LEU A 460 19.15 -26.51 18.19
C LEU A 460 20.11 -25.37 18.60
N ALA A 461 21.32 -25.70 19.06
CA ALA A 461 22.43 -24.77 19.26
C ALA A 461 23.33 -24.85 18.01
N ASP A 462 23.00 -24.07 16.98
CA ASP A 462 23.88 -23.88 15.82
C ASP A 462 24.90 -22.77 16.16
N ASP A 463 26.16 -23.17 16.35
CA ASP A 463 27.35 -22.35 16.66
C ASP A 463 27.93 -21.60 15.44
N ASP A 464 27.34 -21.76 14.25
CA ASP A 464 27.94 -21.31 12.98
C ASP A 464 27.95 -19.78 12.76
N ASP A 465 27.19 -19.03 13.55
CA ASP A 465 27.08 -17.56 13.44
C ASP A 465 28.09 -16.79 14.33
N GLU A 466 28.78 -17.46 15.26
CA GLU A 466 29.45 -16.79 16.40
C GLU A 466 30.89 -16.32 16.08
N PHE A 467 31.61 -17.04 15.22
CA PHE A 467 33.06 -16.85 14.98
C PHE A 467 33.48 -15.51 14.36
N GLY A 468 32.57 -14.71 13.80
CA GLY A 468 32.89 -13.41 13.18
C GLY A 468 32.25 -12.19 13.85
N GLU A 469 31.28 -12.39 14.74
CA GLU A 469 30.62 -11.28 15.43
C GLU A 469 31.39 -10.82 16.66
N GLU A 470 32.17 -11.69 17.30
CA GLU A 470 32.94 -11.34 18.49
C GLU A 470 33.96 -10.22 18.23
N ASP A 471 34.75 -10.32 17.15
CA ASP A 471 35.76 -9.30 16.80
C ASP A 471 35.12 -7.91 16.55
N LEU A 472 33.99 -7.89 15.84
CA LEU A 472 33.23 -6.65 15.58
C LEU A 472 32.68 -6.04 16.88
N GLN A 473 32.17 -6.88 17.78
CA GLN A 473 31.68 -6.44 19.08
C GLN A 473 32.82 -5.90 19.96
N GLU A 474 33.99 -6.54 19.94
CA GLU A 474 35.17 -6.07 20.67
C GLU A 474 35.67 -4.73 20.15
N ALA A 475 35.78 -4.55 18.83
CA ALA A 475 36.15 -3.28 18.22
C ALA A 475 35.16 -2.16 18.56
N ALA A 476 33.86 -2.46 18.58
CA ALA A 476 32.82 -1.54 18.99
C ALA A 476 32.94 -1.14 20.47
N LYS A 477 33.22 -2.09 21.38
CA LYS A 477 33.46 -1.83 22.81
C LYS A 477 34.71 -0.97 23.03
N GLN A 478 35.78 -1.21 22.27
CA GLN A 478 37.00 -0.39 22.32
C GLN A 478 36.73 1.06 21.87
N THR A 479 36.03 1.24 20.75
CA THR A 479 35.64 2.57 20.25
C THR A 479 34.75 3.30 21.25
N LEU A 480 33.79 2.58 21.85
CA LEU A 480 32.93 3.12 22.90
C LEU A 480 33.73 3.63 24.10
N ALA A 481 34.73 2.86 24.56
CA ALA A 481 35.59 3.25 25.67
C ALA A 481 36.41 4.53 25.37
N ILE A 482 36.89 4.70 24.13
CA ILE A 482 37.58 5.91 23.69
C ILE A 482 36.65 7.12 23.77
N LEU A 483 35.42 7.02 23.25
CA LEU A 483 34.44 8.11 23.28
C LEU A 483 34.01 8.46 24.71
N GLN A 484 33.81 7.45 25.58
CA GLN A 484 33.45 7.66 26.99
C GLN A 484 34.56 8.32 27.82
N SER A 485 35.81 8.25 27.37
CA SER A 485 36.93 8.92 28.06
C SER A 485 36.80 10.44 28.07
N GLY A 486 35.97 11.02 27.20
CA GLY A 486 35.78 12.47 27.08
C GLY A 486 37.02 13.22 26.55
N ARG A 487 37.98 12.49 25.98
CA ARG A 487 39.15 13.04 25.29
C ARG A 487 38.70 13.95 24.13
N LEU A 488 39.43 15.04 23.92
CA LEU A 488 39.31 15.84 22.70
C LEU A 488 39.75 15.02 21.49
N LEU A 489 38.84 14.88 20.53
CA LEU A 489 39.10 14.19 19.26
C LEU A 489 39.87 15.12 18.32
N ASN A 490 40.82 14.57 17.58
CA ASN A 490 41.51 15.31 16.52
C ASN A 490 40.67 15.32 15.23
N ASP A 491 41.05 16.18 14.27
CA ASP A 491 40.31 16.32 13.00
C ASP A 491 40.27 15.02 12.19
N GLU A 492 41.31 14.18 12.31
CA GLU A 492 41.39 12.86 11.64
C GLU A 492 40.39 11.85 12.23
N GLU A 493 40.23 11.80 13.55
CA GLU A 493 39.24 10.97 14.24
C GLU A 493 37.82 11.39 13.86
N ILE A 494 37.54 12.70 13.85
CA ILE A 494 36.24 13.25 13.44
C ILE A 494 35.96 12.88 11.97
N LEU A 495 36.96 13.00 11.09
CA LEU A 495 36.84 12.61 9.69
C LEU A 495 36.53 11.11 9.55
N GLY A 496 37.20 10.27 10.35
CA GLY A 496 36.92 8.83 10.41
C GLY A 496 35.47 8.54 10.78
N TYR A 497 34.94 9.21 11.82
CA TYR A 497 33.55 9.03 12.26
C TYR A 497 32.54 9.57 11.26
N LEU A 498 32.84 10.68 10.58
CA LEU A 498 32.01 11.18 9.47
C LEU A 498 31.91 10.15 8.35
N ARG A 499 33.05 9.59 7.90
CA ARG A 499 33.07 8.54 6.87
C ARG A 499 32.29 7.30 7.32
N GLN A 500 32.49 6.86 8.55
CA GLN A 500 31.76 5.73 9.12
C GLN A 500 30.24 5.98 9.14
N LYS A 501 29.80 7.19 9.52
CA LYS A 501 28.38 7.56 9.51
C LYS A 501 27.82 7.64 8.08
N MET A 502 28.55 8.21 7.13
CA MET A 502 28.14 8.30 5.72
C MET A 502 28.08 6.93 5.02
N LEU A 503 28.92 5.99 5.44
CA LEU A 503 28.95 4.60 4.96
C LEU A 503 28.06 3.65 5.77
N SER A 504 27.43 4.14 6.84
CA SER A 504 26.46 3.35 7.59
C SER A 504 25.32 2.90 6.68
N ARG A 505 24.74 1.72 6.97
CA ARG A 505 23.61 1.17 6.20
C ARG A 505 22.46 2.16 6.10
N ASP A 506 22.23 2.90 7.18
CA ASP A 506 21.19 3.91 7.27
C ASP A 506 21.39 5.05 6.26
N ALA A 507 22.61 5.59 6.21
CA ALA A 507 23.01 6.64 5.28
C ALA A 507 23.07 6.14 3.83
N LEU A 508 23.43 4.88 3.59
CA LEU A 508 23.42 4.26 2.26
C LEU A 508 22.00 3.98 1.74
N ASN A 509 21.06 3.63 2.64
CA ASN A 509 19.68 3.33 2.28
C ASN A 509 18.87 4.61 2.06
N ARG A 510 18.93 5.56 3.01
CA ARG A 510 18.10 6.77 2.99
C ARG A 510 18.79 7.94 2.30
N GLY A 511 20.12 7.98 2.31
CA GLY A 511 20.89 9.18 1.97
C GLY A 511 21.16 10.05 3.20
N TRP A 512 21.89 11.13 3.01
CA TRP A 512 22.36 11.98 4.10
C TRP A 512 22.48 13.45 3.69
N VAL A 513 22.44 14.33 4.70
CA VAL A 513 22.74 15.75 4.56
C VAL A 513 23.90 16.09 5.49
N LEU A 514 24.99 16.59 4.91
CA LEU A 514 26.18 17.03 5.62
C LEU A 514 26.10 18.54 5.86
N ASP A 515 25.98 18.92 7.14
CA ASP A 515 25.79 20.30 7.57
C ASP A 515 27.13 21.01 7.79
N GLY A 516 27.43 22.01 6.97
CA GLY A 516 28.52 22.95 7.21
C GLY A 516 29.93 22.38 7.03
N TYR A 517 30.06 21.19 6.45
CA TYR A 517 31.33 20.53 6.14
C TYR A 517 31.26 19.89 4.74
N PRO A 518 32.36 19.80 3.98
CA PRO A 518 33.69 20.39 4.21
C PRO A 518 33.73 21.92 4.05
N THR A 519 34.74 22.56 4.65
CA THR A 519 34.94 24.03 4.63
C THR A 519 36.17 24.51 3.86
N SER A 520 37.07 23.59 3.48
CA SER A 520 38.27 23.88 2.69
C SER A 520 38.51 22.80 1.64
N LEU A 521 39.32 23.11 0.62
CA LEU A 521 39.75 22.14 -0.39
C LEU A 521 40.47 20.93 0.21
N ILE A 522 41.28 21.15 1.25
CA ILE A 522 41.98 20.08 1.97
C ILE A 522 40.99 19.13 2.63
N GLN A 523 39.91 19.65 3.21
CA GLN A 523 38.84 18.83 3.79
C GLN A 523 38.01 18.11 2.73
N CYS A 524 37.76 18.74 1.57
CA CYS A 524 37.13 18.06 0.43
C CYS A 524 38.00 16.87 -0.03
N ALA A 525 39.29 17.12 -0.22
CA ALA A 525 40.27 16.09 -0.56
C ALA A 525 40.30 14.98 0.50
N ALA A 526 40.42 15.35 1.77
CA ALA A 526 40.43 14.39 2.85
C ALA A 526 39.13 13.58 2.92
N LEU A 527 37.95 14.15 2.65
CA LEU A 527 36.69 13.41 2.75
C LEU A 527 36.37 12.58 1.49
N PHE A 528 36.69 13.10 0.30
CA PHE A 528 36.21 12.60 -0.99
C PHE A 528 37.30 12.18 -1.99
N GLU A 529 38.58 12.46 -1.73
CA GLU A 529 39.71 12.10 -2.60
C GLU A 529 40.43 10.84 -2.09
N LYS A 530 41.25 10.25 -2.95
CA LYS A 530 41.93 8.99 -2.71
C LYS A 530 42.93 9.08 -1.55
N GLY A 531 42.58 8.54 -0.39
CA GLY A 531 43.54 8.26 0.67
C GLY A 531 44.56 7.22 0.21
N GLU A 532 45.86 7.50 0.36
CA GLU A 532 46.96 6.57 0.08
C GLU A 532 47.22 5.57 1.23
N GLU A 533 46.43 5.59 2.30
CA GLU A 533 46.72 4.78 3.49
C GLU A 533 46.11 3.37 3.44
N GLN A 534 47.01 2.43 3.69
CA GLN A 534 46.90 0.97 3.77
C GLN A 534 45.85 0.54 4.79
N ASP A 535 45.10 -0.52 4.46
CA ASP A 535 44.93 -1.61 5.42
C ASP A 535 45.10 -2.94 4.68
N SER A 536 46.08 -3.67 5.20
CA SER A 536 46.48 -5.02 4.86
C SER A 536 45.43 -6.03 5.27
N GLU A 537 45.05 -6.92 4.36
CA GLU A 537 44.97 -8.35 4.68
C GLU A 537 45.22 -9.17 3.41
N ALA A 538 46.22 -10.05 3.52
CA ALA A 538 46.66 -10.97 2.49
C ALA A 538 45.71 -12.18 2.44
N GLY A 539 45.31 -12.57 1.23
CA GLY A 539 44.50 -13.77 0.99
C GLY A 539 44.61 -14.26 -0.45
N GLU A 540 45.66 -15.04 -0.70
CA GLU A 540 45.88 -16.06 -1.75
C GLU A 540 45.33 -15.86 -3.18
N GLU A 541 46.29 -15.69 -4.12
CA GLU A 541 46.13 -15.88 -5.55
C GLU A 541 45.61 -17.29 -5.90
N THR A 542 44.46 -17.39 -6.57
CA THR A 542 44.14 -18.51 -7.46
C THR A 542 43.50 -18.03 -8.77
N THR A 543 44.31 -18.09 -9.83
CA THR A 543 44.00 -18.38 -11.25
C THR A 543 42.64 -17.96 -11.86
N GLU A 544 42.73 -16.91 -12.68
CA GLU A 544 42.11 -16.72 -14.01
C GLU A 544 40.60 -16.99 -14.21
N GLU A 545 39.76 -15.98 -13.92
CA GLU A 545 38.63 -15.59 -14.78
C GLU A 545 38.54 -14.04 -14.88
N PRO A 546 38.13 -13.45 -16.03
CA PRO A 546 38.14 -12.01 -16.22
C PRO A 546 36.89 -11.37 -15.60
N PHE A 547 36.92 -11.15 -14.29
CA PHE A 547 36.06 -10.20 -13.59
C PHE A 547 36.93 -9.08 -13.02
N ASP A 548 36.82 -7.90 -13.63
CA ASP A 548 37.44 -6.63 -13.24
C ASP A 548 36.86 -6.12 -11.91
N GLU A 549 37.14 -6.72 -10.75
CA GLU A 549 36.54 -6.22 -9.47
C GLU A 549 37.50 -5.82 -8.33
N ASP A 550 38.78 -6.19 -8.33
CA ASP A 550 39.63 -5.85 -7.16
C ASP A 550 40.36 -4.50 -7.25
N VAL A 551 40.34 -3.82 -8.40
CA VAL A 551 40.79 -2.42 -8.53
C VAL A 551 39.64 -1.42 -8.27
N ASP A 552 38.40 -1.90 -8.18
CA ASP A 552 37.19 -1.07 -8.17
C ASP A 552 36.54 -0.89 -6.79
N LEU A 553 36.96 -1.61 -5.75
CA LEU A 553 36.38 -1.46 -4.40
C LEU A 553 36.48 -0.01 -3.88
N TYR A 554 37.63 0.62 -4.10
CA TYR A 554 37.89 2.00 -3.67
C TYR A 554 37.11 3.04 -4.50
N ASN A 555 37.09 2.89 -5.82
CA ASN A 555 36.27 3.71 -6.73
C ASN A 555 34.79 3.60 -6.39
N ASN A 556 34.34 2.41 -5.99
CA ASN A 556 32.97 2.15 -5.56
C ASN A 556 32.63 2.80 -4.22
N VAL A 557 33.56 2.87 -3.26
CA VAL A 557 33.35 3.55 -1.96
C VAL A 557 33.31 5.07 -2.13
N LEU A 558 34.23 5.67 -2.90
CA LEU A 558 34.18 7.10 -3.17
C LEU A 558 32.92 7.50 -3.96
N ARG A 559 32.52 6.72 -4.97
CA ARG A 559 31.23 6.90 -5.66
C ARG A 559 30.03 6.81 -4.70
N LYS A 560 30.09 5.92 -3.70
CA LYS A 560 29.06 5.82 -2.66
C LYS A 560 29.00 7.09 -1.80
N MET A 561 30.13 7.74 -1.50
CA MET A 561 30.18 8.95 -0.65
C MET A 561 30.05 10.28 -1.39
N LEU A 562 30.24 10.36 -2.71
CA LEU A 562 30.13 11.65 -3.41
C LEU A 562 28.70 12.22 -3.33
N PRO A 563 28.52 13.53 -3.08
CA PRO A 563 27.19 14.13 -3.01
C PRO A 563 26.52 14.18 -4.39
N ASP A 564 25.19 14.01 -4.41
CA ASP A 564 24.37 14.22 -5.60
C ASP A 564 24.05 15.72 -5.80
N ILE A 565 24.01 16.48 -4.70
CA ILE A 565 23.67 17.90 -4.70
C ILE A 565 24.58 18.63 -3.71
N VAL A 566 25.21 19.70 -4.18
CA VAL A 566 25.93 20.66 -3.33
C VAL A 566 25.12 21.95 -3.29
N VAL A 567 24.79 22.43 -2.10
CA VAL A 567 24.00 23.66 -1.90
C VAL A 567 24.91 24.73 -1.32
N TYR A 568 25.00 25.87 -2.01
CA TYR A 568 25.69 27.05 -1.50
C TYR A 568 24.67 28.10 -1.06
N LEU A 569 24.68 28.46 0.21
CA LEU A 569 23.91 29.59 0.72
C LEU A 569 24.71 30.88 0.52
N ASP A 570 24.30 31.69 -0.45
CA ASP A 570 24.88 33.00 -0.70
C ASP A 570 24.22 34.04 0.22
N ALA A 571 25.01 34.69 1.07
CA ALA A 571 24.56 35.73 1.98
C ALA A 571 25.63 36.82 2.13
N THR A 572 25.17 38.08 2.16
CA THR A 572 26.02 39.26 2.37
C THR A 572 26.43 39.41 3.84
N ASP A 573 27.59 40.02 4.10
CA ASP A 573 28.08 40.24 5.47
C ASP A 573 27.11 41.08 6.30
N ASP A 574 26.52 42.13 5.72
CA ASP A 574 25.47 42.95 6.37
C ASP A 574 24.28 42.10 6.84
N PHE A 575 23.83 41.17 5.98
CA PHE A 575 22.73 40.27 6.30
C PHE A 575 23.08 39.35 7.48
N ILE A 576 24.30 38.80 7.50
CA ILE A 576 24.77 37.93 8.58
C ILE A 576 24.85 38.71 9.91
N CYS A 577 25.40 39.91 9.89
CA CYS A 577 25.49 40.79 11.06
C CYS A 577 24.09 41.17 11.59
N GLU A 578 23.16 41.56 10.71
CA GLU A 578 21.79 41.86 11.13
C GLU A 578 21.07 40.63 11.69
N LYS A 579 21.26 39.45 11.09
CA LYS A 579 20.66 38.20 11.55
C LYS A 579 21.21 37.79 12.92
N ALA A 580 22.51 38.02 13.17
CA ALA A 580 23.15 37.84 14.46
C ALA A 580 22.53 38.74 15.55
N MET A 581 22.27 40.02 15.24
CA MET A 581 21.65 40.96 16.18
C MET A 581 20.20 40.59 16.54
N ARG A 582 19.48 39.91 15.63
CA ARG A 582 18.07 39.53 15.81
C ARG A 582 17.88 38.13 16.42
N GLN A 583 18.94 37.47 16.88
CA GLN A 583 18.81 36.18 17.56
C GLN A 583 17.99 36.34 18.86
N PRO A 584 17.06 35.42 19.15
CA PRO A 584 16.33 35.43 20.42
C PRO A 584 17.29 35.29 21.61
N GLU A 585 16.96 35.91 22.74
CA GLU A 585 17.76 35.82 23.96
C GLU A 585 17.69 34.39 24.53
N GLY A 586 18.83 33.70 24.58
CA GLY A 586 18.96 32.33 25.10
C GLY A 586 20.40 31.79 25.01
N ASP A 587 20.65 30.60 25.58
CA ASP A 587 21.99 29.97 25.67
C ASP A 587 22.67 29.69 24.33
N ALA A 588 21.92 29.68 23.21
CA ALA A 588 22.44 29.46 21.86
C ALA A 588 22.89 30.75 21.14
N ARG A 589 22.79 31.92 21.79
CA ARG A 589 23.20 33.19 21.20
C ARG A 589 24.72 33.28 21.17
N LEU A 590 25.27 33.35 19.96
CA LEU A 590 26.70 33.60 19.78
C LEU A 590 27.01 35.08 20.02
N ASP A 591 28.13 35.35 20.67
CA ASP A 591 28.68 36.69 20.86
C ASP A 591 29.09 37.31 19.52
N GLU A 592 28.90 38.63 19.40
CA GLU A 592 29.18 39.37 18.16
C GLU A 592 30.64 39.23 17.71
N GLU A 593 31.57 39.18 18.67
CA GLU A 593 33.01 38.99 18.41
C GLU A 593 33.29 37.63 17.77
N THR A 594 32.73 36.54 18.32
CA THR A 594 32.88 35.20 17.72
C THR A 594 32.25 35.10 16.34
N ILE A 595 31.11 35.76 16.09
CA ILE A 595 30.45 35.76 14.78
C ILE A 595 31.32 36.46 13.74
N LEU A 596 31.81 37.67 14.06
CA LEU A 596 32.69 38.43 13.18
C LEU A 596 34.00 37.69 12.91
N LYS A 597 34.56 37.03 13.94
CA LYS A 597 35.74 36.18 13.80
C LYS A 597 35.49 35.04 12.81
N ARG A 598 34.44 34.24 13.02
CA ARG A 598 34.08 33.12 12.12
C ARG A 598 33.78 33.59 10.70
N LEU A 599 33.14 34.76 10.53
CA LEU A 599 32.86 35.33 9.22
C LEU A 599 34.16 35.76 8.51
N SER A 600 35.09 36.38 9.25
CA SER A 600 36.39 36.78 8.72
C SER A 600 37.24 35.57 8.31
N GLU A 601 37.24 34.51 9.11
CA GLU A 601 37.92 33.24 8.81
C GLU A 601 37.32 32.58 7.58
N PHE A 602 35.98 32.54 7.48
CA PHE A 602 35.28 32.01 6.31
C PHE A 602 35.67 32.77 5.04
N ARG A 603 35.62 34.11 5.05
CA ARG A 603 35.94 34.93 3.87
C ARG A 603 37.42 34.91 3.48
N ALA A 604 38.32 34.66 4.44
CA ALA A 604 39.75 34.50 4.16
C ALA A 604 40.05 33.20 3.42
N VAL A 605 39.28 32.14 3.69
CA VAL A 605 39.40 30.84 3.03
C VAL A 605 38.59 30.79 1.74
N ASP A 606 37.35 31.31 1.73
CA ASP A 606 36.42 31.31 0.60
C ASP A 606 36.78 32.41 -0.42
N THR A 607 37.78 32.13 -1.25
CA THR A 607 38.25 33.03 -2.32
C THR A 607 37.93 32.45 -3.68
N ARG A 608 37.78 33.28 -4.73
CA ARG A 608 37.45 32.79 -6.10
C ARG A 608 38.34 31.67 -6.62
N GLU A 609 39.61 31.63 -6.19
CA GLU A 609 40.59 30.63 -6.61
C GLU A 609 40.63 29.39 -5.70
N SER A 610 40.15 29.50 -4.46
CA SER A 610 40.18 28.44 -3.47
C SER A 610 38.87 28.42 -2.70
N THR A 611 37.87 27.70 -3.22
CA THR A 611 36.61 27.40 -2.51
C THR A 611 36.38 25.89 -2.49
N PRO A 612 35.68 25.33 -1.48
CA PRO A 612 35.19 23.95 -1.54
C PRO A 612 34.32 23.65 -2.76
N LEU A 613 33.67 24.67 -3.34
CA LEU A 613 32.82 24.51 -4.53
C LEU A 613 33.64 24.16 -5.77
N ASN A 614 34.87 24.67 -5.88
CA ASN A 614 35.76 24.41 -7.03
C ASN A 614 36.06 22.90 -7.15
N PHE A 615 36.23 22.20 -6.02
CA PHE A 615 36.41 20.74 -5.99
C PHE A 615 35.22 20.00 -6.60
N PHE A 616 34.00 20.42 -6.29
CA PHE A 616 32.80 19.77 -6.84
C PHE A 616 32.56 20.12 -8.30
N ASP A 617 32.89 21.34 -8.72
CA ASP A 617 32.85 21.73 -10.13
C ASP A 617 33.84 20.94 -11.00
N GLU A 618 35.04 20.63 -10.47
CA GLU A 618 36.02 19.74 -11.13
C GLU A 618 35.50 18.30 -11.31
N LEU A 619 34.56 17.89 -10.46
CA LEU A 619 33.88 16.59 -10.52
C LEU A 619 32.55 16.64 -11.31
N ASP A 620 32.29 17.71 -12.06
CA ASP A 620 31.04 17.98 -12.79
C ASP A 620 29.77 18.02 -11.89
N ILE A 621 29.93 18.31 -10.59
CA ILE A 621 28.84 18.49 -9.63
C ILE A 621 28.63 19.99 -9.40
N HIS A 622 27.82 20.60 -10.26
CA HIS A 622 27.55 22.04 -10.18
C HIS A 622 26.75 22.44 -8.93
N PRO A 623 27.27 23.37 -8.09
CA PRO A 623 26.59 23.85 -6.90
C PRO A 623 25.27 24.57 -7.20
N LEU A 624 24.24 24.28 -6.39
CA LEU A 624 23.01 25.04 -6.36
C LEU A 624 23.19 26.27 -5.47
N VAL A 625 23.38 27.43 -6.11
CA VAL A 625 23.49 28.72 -5.42
C VAL A 625 22.11 29.23 -5.02
N VAL A 626 21.90 29.40 -3.72
CA VAL A 626 20.65 29.88 -3.12
C VAL A 626 20.92 31.19 -2.40
N ASN A 627 20.28 32.26 -2.86
CA ASN A 627 20.49 33.58 -2.29
C ASN A 627 19.59 33.82 -1.06
N VAL A 628 20.20 34.09 0.09
CA VAL A 628 19.51 34.27 1.38
C VAL A 628 19.51 35.74 1.73
N LYS A 629 18.36 36.40 1.50
CA LYS A 629 18.21 37.86 1.72
C LYS A 629 17.05 38.22 2.65
N ASP A 630 16.10 37.31 2.87
CA ASP A 630 14.92 37.60 3.67
C ASP A 630 15.17 37.29 5.15
N HIS A 631 15.08 38.32 5.99
CA HIS A 631 15.24 38.19 7.44
C HIS A 631 13.99 37.62 8.12
N GLY A 632 12.84 37.57 7.45
CA GLY A 632 11.60 36.98 7.96
C GLY A 632 11.51 35.46 7.77
N ASP A 633 12.30 34.89 6.85
CA ASP A 633 12.30 33.45 6.56
C ASP A 633 13.28 32.68 7.46
N TYR A 634 13.01 32.66 8.76
CA TYR A 634 13.81 31.87 9.72
C TYR A 634 13.75 30.36 9.43
N SER A 635 12.67 29.90 8.82
CA SER A 635 12.46 28.50 8.42
C SER A 635 13.18 28.10 7.12
N MET A 636 13.86 29.04 6.44
CA MET A 636 14.55 28.79 5.18
C MET A 636 13.65 28.19 4.09
N LYS A 637 12.35 28.55 4.05
CA LYS A 637 11.35 28.03 3.09
C LYS A 637 11.75 28.26 1.64
N ILE A 638 12.32 29.43 1.32
CA ILE A 638 12.73 29.74 -0.06
C ILE A 638 13.89 28.81 -0.47
N ALA A 639 14.88 28.66 0.42
CA ALA A 639 16.01 27.79 0.18
C ALA A 639 15.60 26.33 0.07
N TYR A 640 14.75 25.87 1.00
CA TYR A 640 14.15 24.54 0.97
C TYR A 640 13.43 24.30 -0.36
N SER A 641 12.60 25.23 -0.82
CA SER A 641 11.86 25.09 -2.07
C SER A 641 12.78 24.94 -3.29
N ALA A 642 13.90 25.67 -3.32
CA ALA A 642 14.89 25.55 -4.39
C ALA A 642 15.57 24.18 -4.39
N VAL A 643 15.96 23.67 -3.22
CA VAL A 643 16.56 22.34 -3.08
C VAL A 643 15.55 21.24 -3.40
N ALA A 644 14.32 21.34 -2.88
CA ALA A 644 13.25 20.39 -3.14
C ALA A 644 12.86 20.33 -4.63
N LEU A 645 12.90 21.46 -5.35
CA LEU A 645 12.70 21.49 -6.80
C LEU A 645 13.76 20.66 -7.54
N ARG A 646 15.02 20.71 -7.08
CA ARG A 646 16.13 19.93 -7.67
C ARG A 646 16.04 18.45 -7.33
N MET A 647 15.64 18.12 -6.10
CA MET A 647 15.48 16.74 -5.64
C MET A 647 14.25 16.05 -6.23
N GLY A 648 13.21 16.81 -6.55
CA GLY A 648 11.91 16.27 -6.93
C GLY A 648 11.10 15.84 -5.71
N ARG A 649 10.06 15.04 -5.93
CA ARG A 649 9.18 14.61 -4.82
C ARG A 649 9.94 13.73 -3.83
N PRO A 650 9.72 13.89 -2.50
CA PRO A 650 10.26 12.99 -1.51
C PRO A 650 9.97 11.52 -1.84
N CYS A 651 10.98 10.67 -1.66
CA CYS A 651 10.79 9.23 -1.74
C CYS A 651 9.85 8.80 -0.61
N ARG A 652 8.95 7.86 -0.90
CA ARG A 652 7.96 7.39 0.08
C ARG A 652 8.58 6.35 1.03
N TYR A 653 9.45 6.79 1.93
CA TYR A 653 9.91 5.96 3.06
C TYR A 653 8.72 5.69 3.99
N GLY A 654 8.59 4.48 4.54
CA GLY A 654 7.42 4.13 5.33
C GLY A 654 7.25 4.99 6.58
N LYS A 655 8.33 5.22 7.34
CA LYS A 655 8.34 6.19 8.45
C LYS A 655 7.94 7.60 8.02
N LEU A 656 8.44 8.06 6.88
CA LEU A 656 8.09 9.38 6.35
C LEU A 656 6.62 9.44 5.94
N MET A 657 6.08 8.39 5.33
CA MET A 657 4.66 8.29 4.99
C MET A 657 3.79 8.36 6.23
N ALA A 658 4.13 7.61 7.29
CA ALA A 658 3.39 7.66 8.55
C ALA A 658 3.41 9.06 9.18
N LEU A 659 4.55 9.76 9.11
CA LEU A 659 4.65 11.16 9.57
C LEU A 659 3.79 12.11 8.73
N ILE A 660 3.82 11.98 7.40
CA ILE A 660 3.00 12.79 6.49
C ILE A 660 1.52 12.53 6.75
N GLU A 661 1.08 11.27 6.80
CA GLU A 661 -0.32 10.90 7.05
C GLU A 661 -0.80 11.37 8.43
N ALA A 662 0.03 11.25 9.47
CA ALA A 662 -0.29 11.77 10.80
C ALA A 662 -0.40 13.30 10.80
N ALA A 663 0.49 14.00 10.09
CA ALA A 663 0.45 15.45 9.95
C ALA A 663 -0.78 15.92 9.17
N GLU A 664 -1.09 15.30 8.03
CA GLU A 664 -2.27 15.59 7.22
C GLU A 664 -3.56 15.32 8.00
N LYS A 665 -3.62 14.21 8.76
CA LYS A 665 -4.75 13.90 9.62
C LYS A 665 -4.93 14.97 10.70
N LYS A 666 -3.84 15.37 11.37
CA LYS A 666 -3.86 16.42 12.39
C LYS A 666 -4.30 17.78 11.82
N GLU A 667 -3.77 18.17 10.65
CA GLU A 667 -4.16 19.41 9.97
C GLU A 667 -5.65 19.39 9.59
N LYS A 668 -6.14 18.26 9.09
CA LYS A 668 -7.57 18.08 8.78
C LYS A 668 -8.45 18.21 10.02
N GLU A 669 -8.05 17.59 11.14
CA GLU A 669 -8.74 17.72 12.42
C GLU A 669 -8.75 19.18 12.91
N GLU A 670 -7.62 19.89 12.85
CA GLU A 670 -7.51 21.31 13.21
C GLU A 670 -8.42 22.18 12.34
N LEU A 671 -8.43 21.97 11.02
CA LEU A 671 -9.28 22.70 10.07
C LEU A 671 -10.77 22.45 10.34
N GLU A 672 -11.16 21.21 10.63
CA GLU A 672 -12.53 20.86 11.04
C GLU A 672 -12.92 21.57 12.34
N THR A 673 -12.01 21.62 13.34
CA THR A 673 -12.30 22.34 14.59
C THR A 673 -12.46 23.85 14.39
N LEU A 674 -11.67 24.44 13.49
CA LEU A 674 -11.73 25.87 13.18
C LEU A 674 -13.04 26.20 12.47
N ARG A 675 -13.43 25.42 11.46
CA ARG A 675 -14.74 25.55 10.79
C ARG A 675 -15.91 25.41 11.77
N ALA A 676 -15.83 24.45 12.69
CA ALA A 676 -16.86 24.28 13.72
C ALA A 676 -16.95 25.48 14.69
N ARG A 677 -15.84 26.18 14.95
CA ARG A 677 -15.85 27.44 15.75
C ARG A 677 -16.45 28.59 14.95
N GLU A 678 -16.07 28.75 13.68
CA GLU A 678 -16.62 29.80 12.80
C GLU A 678 -18.12 29.64 12.61
N GLU A 679 -18.62 28.42 12.37
CA GLU A 679 -20.06 28.16 12.26
C GLU A 679 -20.82 28.50 13.54
N LYS A 680 -20.24 28.25 14.72
CA LYS A 680 -20.84 28.64 16.00
C LYS A 680 -20.92 30.16 16.15
N ILE A 681 -19.86 30.88 15.78
CA ILE A 681 -19.83 32.35 15.82
C ILE A 681 -20.88 32.91 14.86
N LEU A 682 -20.98 32.38 13.63
CA LEU A 682 -21.94 32.81 12.64
C LEU A 682 -23.38 32.58 13.11
N LYS A 683 -23.68 31.40 13.68
CA LYS A 683 -25.01 31.11 14.27
C LYS A 683 -25.36 32.04 15.42
N GLN A 684 -24.39 32.39 16.28
CA GLN A 684 -24.62 33.35 17.37
C GLN A 684 -24.90 34.76 16.83
N LEU A 685 -24.20 35.19 15.77
CA LEU A 685 -24.46 36.48 15.13
C LEU A 685 -25.83 36.52 14.44
N GLU A 686 -26.21 35.44 13.74
CA GLU A 686 -27.51 35.32 13.10
C GLU A 686 -28.66 35.31 14.11
N ALA A 687 -28.50 34.60 15.24
CA ALA A 687 -29.46 34.61 16.33
C ALA A 687 -29.66 36.03 16.91
N LYS A 688 -28.57 36.77 17.16
CA LYS A 688 -28.65 38.17 17.61
C LYS A 688 -29.34 39.09 16.61
N LEU A 689 -29.01 38.95 15.31
CA LEU A 689 -29.67 39.73 14.26
C LEU A 689 -31.16 39.39 14.14
N LYS A 690 -31.55 38.14 14.41
CA LYS A 690 -32.94 37.72 14.41
C LYS A 690 -33.69 38.31 15.61
N GLU A 691 -33.09 38.25 16.80
CA GLU A 691 -33.60 38.86 18.02
C GLU A 691 -33.82 40.38 17.83
N GLU A 692 -32.83 41.10 17.29
CA GLU A 692 -32.98 42.54 16.98
C GLU A 692 -34.10 42.83 15.95
N ARG A 693 -34.34 41.93 14.99
CA ARG A 693 -35.44 42.08 14.02
C ARG A 693 -36.79 41.80 14.65
N GLU A 694 -36.88 40.80 15.51
CA GLU A 694 -38.08 40.44 16.27
C GLU A 694 -38.46 41.60 17.21
N GLU A 695 -37.51 42.13 17.98
CA GLU A 695 -37.71 43.30 18.84
C GLU A 695 -38.18 44.54 18.06
N LYS A 696 -37.54 44.84 16.92
CA LYS A 696 -37.97 45.95 16.05
C LYS A 696 -39.37 45.71 15.50
N MET A 697 -39.68 44.49 15.06
CA MET A 697 -41.00 44.14 14.53
C MET A 697 -42.07 44.31 15.60
N GLU A 698 -41.83 43.84 16.82
CA GLU A 698 -42.73 44.02 17.97
C GLU A 698 -42.98 45.51 18.23
N TYR A 699 -41.91 46.32 18.32
CA TYR A 699 -42.01 47.77 18.48
C TYR A 699 -42.87 48.45 17.40
N TRP A 700 -42.64 48.14 16.12
CA TRP A 700 -43.44 48.69 15.02
C TRP A 700 -44.89 48.22 15.08
N THR A 701 -45.13 46.97 15.47
CA THR A 701 -46.49 46.40 15.55
C THR A 701 -47.31 47.09 16.64
N GLU A 702 -46.71 47.34 17.80
CA GLU A 702 -47.33 48.14 18.87
C GLU A 702 -47.62 49.57 18.40
N LEU A 703 -46.66 50.21 17.73
CA LEU A 703 -46.84 51.57 17.20
C LEU A 703 -47.98 51.65 16.17
N TYR A 704 -48.05 50.68 15.25
CA TYR A 704 -49.13 50.59 14.26
C TYR A 704 -50.50 50.31 14.89
N ALA A 705 -50.56 49.54 15.98
CA ALA A 705 -51.81 49.32 16.71
C ALA A 705 -52.33 50.63 17.31
N ILE A 706 -51.45 51.43 17.93
CA ILE A 706 -51.79 52.76 18.46
C ILE A 706 -52.28 53.69 17.35
N MET A 707 -51.57 53.77 16.22
CA MET A 707 -51.99 54.60 15.08
C MET A 707 -53.34 54.17 14.52
N ARG A 708 -53.61 52.86 14.44
CA ARG A 708 -54.90 52.35 13.96
C ARG A 708 -56.05 52.71 14.90
N GLU A 709 -55.85 52.61 16.21
CA GLU A 709 -56.84 53.05 17.19
C GLU A 709 -57.15 54.55 17.04
N GLU A 710 -56.12 55.38 16.83
CA GLU A 710 -56.29 56.81 16.56
C GLU A 710 -57.06 57.07 15.25
N GLU A 711 -56.72 56.37 14.16
CA GLU A 711 -57.44 56.49 12.88
C GLU A 711 -58.90 56.02 12.96
N GLU A 712 -59.16 54.88 13.61
CA GLU A 712 -60.51 54.36 13.82
C GLU A 712 -61.36 55.32 14.67
N ALA A 713 -60.78 55.90 15.72
CA ALA A 713 -61.44 56.92 16.52
C ALA A 713 -61.77 58.18 15.70
N ALA A 714 -60.84 58.63 14.84
CA ALA A 714 -61.07 59.77 13.95
C ALA A 714 -62.16 59.49 12.90
N LEU A 715 -62.17 58.28 12.30
CA LEU A 715 -63.20 57.86 11.36
C LEU A 715 -64.57 57.69 12.01
N ALA A 716 -64.62 57.17 13.24
CA ALA A 716 -65.85 57.07 14.02
C ALA A 716 -66.46 58.45 14.27
N ALA A 717 -65.64 59.43 14.67
CA ALA A 717 -66.06 60.82 14.86
C ALA A 717 -66.54 61.48 13.55
N ALA A 718 -65.85 61.22 12.43
CA ALA A 718 -66.24 61.75 11.12
C ALA A 718 -67.56 61.13 10.59
N GLY A 719 -67.84 59.87 10.91
CA GLY A 719 -69.06 59.14 10.51
C GLY A 719 -70.28 59.42 11.39
N GLU A 720 -70.10 60.12 12.51
CA GLU A 720 -71.15 60.38 13.49
C GLU A 720 -72.33 61.22 12.95
N PRO A 721 -72.11 62.30 12.16
CA PRO A 721 -73.21 63.06 11.57
C PRO A 721 -74.09 62.22 10.64
N MET A 722 -73.47 61.34 9.82
CA MET A 722 -74.18 60.47 8.89
C MET A 722 -74.96 59.38 9.63
N ARG A 723 -74.37 58.74 10.66
CA ARG A 723 -75.11 57.75 11.48
C ARG A 723 -76.29 58.38 12.18
N ASN A 724 -76.13 59.57 12.77
CA ASN A 724 -77.24 60.30 13.40
C ASN A 724 -78.34 60.61 12.38
N TYR A 725 -78.00 61.01 11.15
CA TYR A 725 -78.98 61.21 10.10
C TYR A 725 -79.74 59.93 9.74
N LEU A 726 -79.05 58.82 9.51
CA LEU A 726 -79.66 57.53 9.17
C LEU A 726 -80.59 57.02 10.28
N VAL A 727 -80.14 57.12 11.53
CA VAL A 727 -80.91 56.68 12.71
C VAL A 727 -82.17 57.53 12.91
N HIS A 728 -82.09 58.85 12.72
CA HIS A 728 -83.23 59.73 12.94
C HIS A 728 -84.22 59.79 11.78
N HIS A 729 -83.77 59.62 10.53
CA HIS A 729 -84.61 59.86 9.36
C HIS A 729 -84.92 58.63 8.51
N ILE A 730 -84.01 57.65 8.44
CA ILE A 730 -84.18 56.49 7.53
C ILE A 730 -84.66 55.25 8.29
N PHE A 731 -84.03 54.94 9.43
CA PHE A 731 -84.33 53.73 10.19
C PHE A 731 -85.79 53.63 10.67
N PRO A 732 -86.47 54.71 11.12
CA PRO A 732 -87.87 54.62 11.54
C PRO A 732 -88.81 54.08 10.44
N THR A 733 -88.47 54.32 9.17
CA THR A 733 -89.26 53.87 8.02
C THR A 733 -88.78 52.52 7.49
N LEU A 734 -87.45 52.30 7.47
CA LEU A 734 -86.86 51.09 6.91
C LEU A 734 -87.02 49.87 7.84
N THR A 735 -86.97 50.06 9.15
CA THR A 735 -87.07 48.96 10.13
C THR A 735 -88.41 48.24 10.08
N PRO A 736 -89.58 48.93 10.03
CA PRO A 736 -90.87 48.26 9.82
C PRO A 736 -90.93 47.50 8.49
N ALA A 737 -90.45 48.09 7.39
CA ALA A 737 -90.47 47.46 6.07
C ALA A 737 -89.59 46.20 6.04
N LEU A 738 -88.40 46.24 6.64
CA LEU A 738 -87.52 45.08 6.79
C LEU A 738 -88.16 43.98 7.66
N LEU A 739 -88.87 44.36 8.72
CA LEU A 739 -89.63 43.41 9.55
C LEU A 739 -90.76 42.74 8.76
N GLU A 740 -91.42 43.46 7.85
CA GLU A 740 -92.41 42.86 6.95
C GLU A 740 -91.78 41.88 5.97
N VAL A 741 -90.64 42.23 5.37
CA VAL A 741 -89.91 41.33 4.48
C VAL A 741 -89.49 40.05 5.20
N ALA A 742 -89.00 40.18 6.43
CA ALA A 742 -88.61 39.03 7.25
C ALA A 742 -89.81 38.14 7.60
N LYS A 743 -91.01 38.72 7.78
CA LYS A 743 -92.25 37.97 8.02
C LYS A 743 -92.75 37.26 6.76
N LEU A 744 -92.83 37.98 5.64
CA LEU A 744 -93.45 37.47 4.41
C LEU A 744 -92.51 36.57 3.60
N ARG A 745 -91.19 36.71 3.78
CA ARG A 745 -90.15 36.00 3.03
C ARG A 745 -90.47 35.95 1.52
N PRO A 746 -90.68 37.10 0.88
CA PRO A 746 -90.91 37.17 -0.56
C PRO A 746 -89.69 36.60 -1.31
N GLU A 747 -89.92 36.05 -2.50
CA GLU A 747 -88.85 35.46 -3.33
C GLU A 747 -87.75 36.48 -3.67
N ASP A 748 -88.11 37.76 -3.85
CA ASP A 748 -87.16 38.87 -3.89
C ASP A 748 -87.42 39.87 -2.74
N PRO A 749 -86.62 39.80 -1.65
CA PRO A 749 -86.78 40.69 -0.51
C PRO A 749 -86.44 42.15 -0.83
N ILE A 750 -85.55 42.40 -1.79
CA ILE A 750 -85.13 43.77 -2.15
C ILE A 750 -86.23 44.42 -2.97
N ASP A 751 -86.75 43.72 -3.98
CA ASP A 751 -87.81 44.26 -4.83
C ASP A 751 -89.11 44.45 -4.03
N PHE A 752 -89.38 43.55 -3.06
CA PHE A 752 -90.48 43.73 -2.12
C PHE A 752 -90.27 44.94 -1.19
N LEU A 753 -89.06 45.21 -0.71
CA LEU A 753 -88.74 46.43 0.05
C LEU A 753 -88.94 47.69 -0.77
N VAL A 754 -88.49 47.69 -2.02
CA VAL A 754 -88.67 48.81 -2.94
C VAL A 754 -90.15 49.00 -3.21
N PHE A 755 -90.90 47.92 -3.48
CA PHE A 755 -92.34 47.97 -3.74
C PHE A 755 -93.14 48.43 -2.52
N THR A 756 -92.88 47.90 -1.32
CA THR A 756 -93.53 48.33 -0.08
C THR A 756 -93.18 49.76 0.30
N TYR A 757 -91.93 50.18 0.11
CA TYR A 757 -91.53 51.58 0.29
C TYR A 757 -92.21 52.50 -0.72
N PHE A 758 -92.33 52.08 -1.98
CA PHE A 758 -93.01 52.84 -3.04
C PHE A 758 -94.52 52.92 -2.79
N ILE A 759 -95.16 51.84 -2.33
CA ILE A 759 -96.56 51.83 -1.90
C ILE A 759 -96.75 52.72 -0.68
N TRP A 760 -95.91 52.61 0.35
CA TRP A 760 -96.04 53.40 1.58
C TRP A 760 -95.84 54.90 1.32
N CYS A 761 -94.92 55.28 0.42
CA CYS A 761 -94.79 56.65 -0.09
C CYS A 761 -95.98 57.08 -0.96
N SER A 762 -96.64 56.15 -1.67
CA SER A 762 -97.78 56.46 -2.56
C SER A 762 -99.15 56.45 -1.86
N SER A 763 -99.30 55.75 -0.73
CA SER A 763 -100.54 55.63 0.06
C SER A 763 -100.62 56.61 1.24
N GLY A 764 -99.66 57.53 1.37
CA GLY A 764 -99.66 58.54 2.43
C GLY A 764 -99.46 57.97 3.83
N GLY A 765 -98.89 56.77 3.96
CA GLY A 765 -98.49 56.22 5.25
C GLY A 765 -99.55 55.45 6.05
N THR A 766 -100.69 55.06 5.46
CA THR A 766 -101.65 54.13 6.11
C THR A 766 -101.51 52.69 5.59
N PRO A 767 -101.33 51.68 6.47
CA PRO A 767 -101.14 50.29 6.09
C PRO A 767 -102.47 49.63 5.64
N VAL A 768 -102.41 48.70 4.69
CA VAL A 768 -103.49 47.75 4.33
C VAL A 768 -103.18 46.39 4.93
#